data_AF-F0XNI0-F1
#
_entry.id   AF-F0XNI0-F1
#
_cell.length_a   1.000
_cell.length_b   1.000
_cell.length_c   1.000
_cell.angle_alpha   90.00
_cell.angle_beta   90.00
_cell.angle_gamma   90.00
#
_symmetry.space_group_name_H-M   'P 1'
#
loop_
_entity.id
_entity.type
_entity.pdbx_description
1 polymer ?
#
loop_
_entity_poly.entity_id
_entity_poly.type
_entity_poly.pdbx_seq_one_letter_code
_entity_poly.pdbx_strand_id
1 'polypeptide(L)'
;MEDSSDPDSDFYGDVETVSRLQKRVRAADAEAAGSRNVMASTAQHHATIGQARMQVYNPFAGVSYAWQFGESAGDFVCRLPPATTVADIHTPWIYVCNPHIKRRKKELAGNQIIAGCEDEGPETEDTQTGLFERGGRERLDLLRGFIDATGKMGLPRTAEEAEINRARRSAVSDILGLAGHLSVTCGKWLLFVSPGAVNRIWKVVVRSTIQNELGIAAKVAPWNPAVDIEAEAHRPRLICIYTGDFRDRIDVGRVLQRIAALDILPKCGEQIYYKCDGDAGRRERTYPLMSRPEVETMIATGQAIVVVDQYVLKLDAWIPFHPGGEKAILHVLGKDATDEVHGYHSDEAIRTMDRYRIGKIEGHWKNFLPPIQGGVFTECDPCDKQVAAKVKLCVKASSGGSIPRSASPSPIFDENDSGEAETDVYTNASAKPRRRARANRTGLRSVSSYTSMSSANEAEADDEKSKQRRPARSGAPQAVATAFLDAKTREEISLDLDKYPALDGETQQLIVCEYRELSERIEAEGLYTCNYTAYAWEVSRYTLLFVLMLVFLRLKWYSLSAAFLGCFWHQLVFTAHDAGHIAITHNFQVDTCLGIFVADFLGGLSLCWWKDNHNVHHIVTNSPEHDPDIEHMPFFAISHRFLQSLRSTYYEKIMVYDAAARFFLSFQSWSYYVILCFGRFNLYRLSWTYIILGLGPRRGRAGWHRWLEAVGQVCFWAWFGYGVVYRSIDSNWDRFVFVMISHVVTMPVHLQITLSHFAMSTAELGPDESFPQRMLRTTMDVDCPPWLDFFHGGLQFQAIHHLYPRMPRHNLRRAQKLVMEFCAKVGIPYALYGFVDGNKHVIGRLADVSRQAAILAQCQQAVAEGRA
;
A
#
# COMPACT_ATOMS: atom_id res chain seq x y z
N MET A 1 -8.81 1.07 -45.85
CA MET A 1 -9.74 -0.07 -46.01
C MET A 1 -9.50 -0.95 -44.81
N GLU A 2 -10.55 -1.07 -44.03
CA GLU A 2 -10.62 -1.55 -42.64
C GLU A 2 -10.32 -3.04 -42.54
N ASP A 3 -9.57 -3.43 -41.50
CA ASP A 3 -9.89 -4.64 -40.74
C ASP A 3 -9.32 -4.50 -39.33
N SER A 4 -10.16 -4.04 -38.40
CA SER A 4 -9.89 -4.00 -36.96
C SER A 4 -10.91 -4.89 -36.26
N SER A 5 -10.57 -6.18 -36.13
CA SER A 5 -11.34 -7.14 -35.34
C SER A 5 -11.01 -6.98 -33.85
N ASP A 6 -11.92 -6.36 -33.13
CA ASP A 6 -11.96 -6.19 -31.67
C ASP A 6 -12.11 -7.56 -30.97
N PRO A 7 -11.16 -7.98 -30.09
CA PRO A 7 -11.17 -9.30 -29.46
C PRO A 7 -12.17 -9.46 -28.29
N ASP A 8 -12.93 -8.42 -27.93
CA ASP A 8 -13.93 -8.47 -26.85
C ASP A 8 -15.30 -9.09 -27.27
N SER A 9 -15.42 -9.59 -28.51
CA SER A 9 -16.69 -10.08 -29.09
C SER A 9 -17.13 -11.49 -28.66
N ASP A 10 -16.30 -12.30 -27.99
CA ASP A 10 -16.62 -13.72 -27.79
C ASP A 10 -17.66 -14.02 -26.69
N PHE A 11 -18.09 -13.01 -25.91
CA PHE A 11 -19.06 -13.23 -24.83
C PHE A 11 -20.52 -12.95 -25.22
N TYR A 12 -20.78 -12.11 -26.23
CA TYR A 12 -22.14 -11.72 -26.61
C TYR A 12 -22.63 -12.32 -27.94
N GLY A 13 -21.81 -13.19 -28.56
CA GLY A 13 -21.98 -13.62 -29.94
C GLY A 13 -21.42 -12.58 -30.91
N ASP A 14 -21.08 -13.01 -32.13
CA ASP A 14 -20.61 -12.11 -33.18
C ASP A 14 -21.56 -10.91 -33.40
N VAL A 15 -21.03 -9.82 -33.96
CA VAL A 15 -21.77 -8.58 -34.21
C VAL A 15 -23.06 -8.82 -35.00
N GLU A 16 -23.07 -9.85 -35.87
CA GLU A 16 -24.23 -10.29 -36.62
C GLU A 16 -25.31 -10.93 -35.73
N THR A 17 -24.92 -11.73 -34.74
CA THR A 17 -25.77 -12.39 -33.75
C THR A 17 -26.37 -11.39 -32.78
N VAL A 18 -25.58 -10.43 -32.28
CA VAL A 18 -26.06 -9.35 -31.42
C VAL A 18 -27.04 -8.45 -32.20
N SER A 19 -26.69 -8.07 -33.42
CA SER A 19 -27.57 -7.28 -34.31
C SER A 19 -28.88 -8.02 -34.60
N ARG A 20 -28.83 -9.33 -34.88
CA ARG A 20 -30.00 -10.18 -35.11
C ARG A 20 -30.90 -10.29 -33.87
N LEU A 21 -30.31 -10.43 -32.68
CA LEU A 21 -31.05 -10.49 -31.42
C LEU A 21 -31.68 -9.14 -31.06
N GLN A 22 -30.95 -8.04 -31.23
CA GLN A 22 -31.48 -6.69 -31.04
C GLN A 22 -32.61 -6.37 -32.04
N LYS A 23 -32.50 -6.82 -33.30
CA LYS A 23 -33.57 -6.68 -34.31
C LYS A 23 -34.82 -7.49 -33.94
N ARG A 24 -34.67 -8.68 -33.32
CA ARG A 24 -35.80 -9.49 -32.81
C ARG A 24 -36.46 -8.91 -31.56
N VAL A 25 -35.68 -8.29 -30.68
CA VAL A 25 -36.21 -7.61 -29.48
C VAL A 25 -36.92 -6.30 -29.86
N ARG A 26 -36.39 -5.55 -30.84
CA ARG A 26 -37.04 -4.33 -31.35
C ARG A 26 -38.27 -4.62 -32.23
N ALA A 27 -38.34 -5.79 -32.87
CA ALA A 27 -39.48 -6.24 -33.65
C ALA A 27 -40.54 -7.00 -32.81
N ALA A 28 -40.27 -7.25 -31.53
CA ALA A 28 -41.24 -7.85 -30.61
C ALA A 28 -42.24 -6.79 -30.15
N ASP A 29 -43.32 -6.66 -30.91
CA ASP A 29 -44.46 -5.81 -30.57
C ASP A 29 -45.18 -6.41 -29.34
N ALA A 30 -45.17 -5.67 -28.23
CA ALA A 30 -45.68 -6.14 -26.93
C ALA A 30 -47.20 -6.42 -26.94
N GLU A 31 -47.94 -6.00 -27.97
CA GLU A 31 -49.37 -6.28 -28.11
C GLU A 31 -49.71 -7.47 -29.04
N ALA A 32 -48.78 -7.94 -29.88
CA ALA A 32 -49.08 -9.01 -30.85
C ALA A 32 -48.88 -10.44 -30.29
N ALA A 33 -48.22 -10.59 -29.14
CA ALA A 33 -47.97 -11.88 -28.48
C ALA A 33 -49.12 -12.35 -27.55
N GLY A 34 -50.24 -11.62 -27.52
CA GLY A 34 -51.42 -11.98 -26.70
C GLY A 34 -52.30 -13.10 -27.28
N SER A 35 -52.08 -13.54 -28.52
CA SER A 35 -53.05 -14.38 -29.23
C SER A 35 -52.42 -15.45 -30.13
N ARG A 36 -51.57 -16.34 -29.60
CA ARG A 36 -51.34 -17.65 -30.22
C ARG A 36 -51.28 -18.75 -29.17
N ASN A 37 -52.32 -19.59 -29.19
CA ASN A 37 -52.53 -20.77 -28.38
C ASN A 37 -51.27 -21.63 -28.20
N VAL A 38 -50.66 -21.57 -27.01
CA VAL A 38 -49.78 -22.63 -26.47
C VAL A 38 -50.53 -23.43 -25.38
N MET A 39 -51.85 -23.22 -25.24
CA MET A 39 -52.73 -23.95 -24.31
C MET A 39 -53.10 -25.37 -24.78
N ALA A 40 -52.67 -25.82 -25.97
CA ALA A 40 -53.11 -27.11 -26.51
C ALA A 40 -52.09 -28.27 -26.36
N SER A 41 -50.83 -28.00 -26.01
CA SER A 41 -49.79 -29.04 -25.90
C SER A 41 -49.54 -29.52 -24.47
N THR A 42 -49.93 -28.75 -23.45
CA THR A 42 -49.68 -29.08 -22.03
C THR A 42 -50.82 -29.92 -21.43
N ALA A 43 -52.00 -29.91 -22.05
CA ALA A 43 -53.17 -30.66 -21.60
C ALA A 43 -53.01 -32.19 -21.72
N GLN A 44 -52.07 -32.69 -22.54
CA GLN A 44 -51.81 -34.13 -22.66
C GLN A 44 -50.80 -34.69 -21.64
N HIS A 45 -50.09 -33.85 -20.87
CA HIS A 45 -49.24 -34.33 -19.76
C HIS A 45 -49.93 -34.25 -18.38
N HIS A 46 -51.08 -33.57 -18.29
CA HIS A 46 -51.82 -33.40 -17.04
C HIS A 46 -52.92 -34.45 -16.78
N ALA A 47 -53.11 -35.43 -17.67
CA ALA A 47 -54.19 -36.42 -17.56
C ALA A 47 -53.76 -37.82 -17.08
N THR A 48 -52.52 -37.99 -16.58
CA THR A 48 -52.07 -39.29 -16.03
C THR A 48 -51.24 -39.16 -14.75
N ILE A 49 -51.63 -38.29 -13.82
CA ILE A 49 -51.19 -38.38 -12.43
C ILE A 49 -52.43 -38.27 -11.55
N GLY A 50 -52.97 -39.43 -11.18
CA GLY A 50 -53.98 -39.53 -10.13
C GLY A 50 -53.43 -38.92 -8.83
N GLN A 51 -54.34 -38.34 -8.04
CA GLN A 51 -54.16 -37.76 -6.70
C GLN A 51 -52.94 -38.28 -5.92
N ALA A 52 -51.77 -37.69 -6.16
CA ALA A 52 -50.63 -37.79 -5.27
C ALA A 52 -50.62 -36.51 -4.43
N ARG A 53 -50.65 -36.64 -3.10
CA ARG A 53 -50.35 -35.53 -2.19
C ARG A 53 -49.05 -34.88 -2.66
N MET A 54 -49.09 -33.63 -3.11
CA MET A 54 -47.89 -32.87 -3.47
C MET A 54 -46.97 -32.84 -2.24
N GLN A 55 -45.89 -33.61 -2.28
CA GLN A 55 -44.90 -33.64 -1.21
C GLN A 55 -44.13 -32.33 -1.27
N VAL A 56 -44.15 -31.59 -0.17
CA VAL A 56 -43.54 -30.26 -0.06
C VAL A 56 -42.17 -30.40 0.61
N TYR A 57 -41.16 -29.68 0.12
CA TYR A 57 -39.78 -29.78 0.58
C TYR A 57 -39.30 -28.45 1.18
N ASN A 58 -38.47 -28.49 2.23
CA ASN A 58 -37.78 -27.30 2.72
C ASN A 58 -36.42 -27.72 3.27
N PRO A 59 -35.33 -27.51 2.52
CA PRO A 59 -33.95 -27.78 2.95
C PRO A 59 -33.52 -27.09 4.24
N PHE A 60 -34.19 -25.98 4.56
CA PHE A 60 -33.92 -25.13 5.72
C PHE A 60 -35.00 -25.27 6.82
N ALA A 61 -35.77 -26.37 6.80
CA ALA A 61 -36.71 -26.67 7.89
C ALA A 61 -35.96 -26.75 9.23
N GLY A 62 -36.43 -26.00 10.23
CA GLY A 62 -35.79 -25.90 11.55
C GLY A 62 -34.68 -24.85 11.67
N VAL A 63 -34.24 -24.23 10.57
CA VAL A 63 -33.24 -23.16 10.58
C VAL A 63 -33.90 -21.83 10.97
N SER A 64 -33.48 -21.25 12.10
CA SER A 64 -34.11 -20.07 12.71
C SER A 64 -34.20 -18.86 11.78
N TYR A 65 -33.19 -18.65 10.93
CA TYR A 65 -33.11 -17.53 9.98
C TYR A 65 -33.69 -17.84 8.58
N ALA A 66 -34.45 -18.93 8.44
CA ALA A 66 -35.08 -19.31 7.17
C ALA A 66 -36.61 -19.39 7.28
N TRP A 67 -37.28 -19.31 6.13
CA TRP A 67 -38.73 -19.50 6.01
C TRP A 67 -39.14 -20.92 6.43
N GLN A 68 -40.22 -21.04 7.20
CA GLN A 68 -40.71 -22.32 7.74
C GLN A 68 -42.05 -22.74 7.13
N PHE A 69 -42.36 -24.04 7.17
CA PHE A 69 -43.63 -24.56 6.63
C PHE A 69 -44.85 -23.94 7.33
N GLY A 70 -45.82 -23.51 6.53
CA GLY A 70 -47.06 -22.90 7.01
C GLY A 70 -46.95 -21.41 7.35
N GLU A 71 -45.76 -20.82 7.29
CA GLU A 71 -45.54 -19.40 7.51
C GLU A 71 -45.91 -18.59 6.25
N SER A 72 -46.71 -17.53 6.37
CA SER A 72 -46.95 -16.65 5.23
C SER A 72 -45.72 -15.79 4.93
N ALA A 73 -45.58 -15.29 3.70
CA ALA A 73 -44.51 -14.35 3.37
C ALA A 73 -44.56 -13.06 4.22
N GLY A 74 -45.74 -12.68 4.72
CA GLY A 74 -45.91 -11.56 5.65
C GLY A 74 -45.35 -11.88 7.03
N ASP A 75 -45.76 -13.01 7.60
CA ASP A 75 -45.33 -13.43 8.94
C ASP A 75 -43.81 -13.65 8.98
N PHE A 76 -43.24 -14.21 7.91
CA PHE A 76 -41.80 -14.40 7.77
C PHE A 76 -41.01 -13.08 7.80
N VAL A 77 -41.45 -12.08 7.04
CA VAL A 77 -40.78 -10.77 7.01
C VAL A 77 -41.04 -9.98 8.29
N CYS A 78 -42.15 -10.22 8.99
CA CYS A 78 -42.38 -9.66 10.32
C CYS A 78 -41.48 -10.29 11.39
N ARG A 79 -41.19 -11.60 11.27
CA ARG A 79 -40.28 -12.32 12.17
C ARG A 79 -38.82 -11.95 11.90
N LEU A 80 -38.43 -11.84 10.64
CA LEU A 80 -37.06 -11.52 10.20
C LEU A 80 -37.05 -10.39 9.16
N PRO A 81 -37.31 -9.14 9.58
CA PRO A 81 -37.21 -7.97 8.70
C PRO A 81 -35.74 -7.70 8.33
N PRO A 82 -35.32 -7.80 7.04
CA PRO A 82 -33.92 -7.60 6.66
C PRO A 82 -33.36 -6.22 7.01
N ALA A 83 -34.21 -5.19 7.09
CA ALA A 83 -33.80 -3.84 7.45
C ALA A 83 -33.33 -3.69 8.91
N THR A 84 -33.78 -4.56 9.82
CA THR A 84 -33.53 -4.42 11.28
C THR A 84 -33.00 -5.68 11.95
N THR A 85 -33.03 -6.83 11.27
CA THR A 85 -32.41 -8.08 11.77
C THR A 85 -30.90 -7.90 11.75
N VAL A 86 -30.23 -8.07 12.89
CA VAL A 86 -28.78 -7.90 13.03
C VAL A 86 -28.06 -9.10 12.40
N ALA A 87 -27.03 -8.84 11.59
CA ALA A 87 -26.12 -9.85 11.08
C ALA A 87 -25.13 -10.27 12.18
N ASP A 88 -25.10 -11.55 12.52
CA ASP A 88 -24.16 -12.17 13.45
C ASP A 88 -23.77 -13.58 12.97
N ILE A 89 -22.92 -14.28 13.73
CA ILE A 89 -22.46 -15.63 13.39
C ILE A 89 -23.61 -16.66 13.30
N HIS A 90 -24.74 -16.41 13.97
CA HIS A 90 -25.90 -17.28 13.96
C HIS A 90 -26.92 -16.91 12.86
N THR A 91 -26.90 -15.66 12.38
CA THR A 91 -27.80 -15.13 11.34
C THR A 91 -26.99 -14.38 10.27
N PRO A 92 -26.14 -15.08 9.48
CA PRO A 92 -25.35 -14.43 8.44
C PRO A 92 -26.22 -13.97 7.25
N TRP A 93 -27.31 -14.69 6.97
CA TRP A 93 -28.24 -14.45 5.86
C TRP A 93 -29.67 -14.86 6.25
N ILE A 94 -30.66 -14.25 5.59
CA ILE A 94 -32.07 -14.68 5.69
C ILE A 94 -32.44 -15.44 4.41
N TYR A 95 -32.98 -16.67 4.55
CA TYR A 95 -33.23 -17.57 3.41
C TYR A 95 -34.70 -17.91 3.18
N VAL A 96 -35.04 -18.13 1.91
CA VAL A 96 -36.30 -18.78 1.48
C VAL A 96 -35.99 -19.82 0.42
N CYS A 97 -36.61 -21.00 0.52
CA CYS A 97 -36.53 -22.07 -0.47
C CYS A 97 -37.85 -22.23 -1.20
N ASN A 98 -37.78 -22.64 -2.47
CA ASN A 98 -38.95 -23.02 -3.24
C ASN A 98 -39.45 -24.40 -2.77
N PRO A 99 -40.68 -24.50 -2.21
CA PRO A 99 -41.15 -25.71 -1.57
C PRO A 99 -41.52 -26.85 -2.52
N HIS A 100 -41.58 -26.56 -3.83
CA HIS A 100 -41.99 -27.51 -4.87
C HIS A 100 -40.81 -28.26 -5.50
N ILE A 101 -39.58 -27.89 -5.15
CA ILE A 101 -38.36 -28.43 -5.74
C ILE A 101 -37.58 -29.17 -4.66
N LYS A 102 -37.43 -30.49 -4.82
CA LYS A 102 -36.63 -31.31 -3.90
C LYS A 102 -35.16 -30.89 -3.97
N ARG A 103 -34.56 -30.66 -2.81
CA ARG A 103 -33.16 -30.26 -2.64
C ARG A 103 -32.56 -30.94 -1.42
N ARG A 104 -31.24 -31.04 -1.39
CA ARG A 104 -30.48 -31.63 -0.28
C ARG A 104 -30.65 -30.80 0.98
N LYS A 105 -30.80 -31.43 2.15
CA LYS A 105 -30.90 -30.72 3.44
C LYS A 105 -29.61 -29.94 3.72
N LYS A 106 -29.72 -28.76 4.35
CA LYS A 106 -28.57 -27.88 4.64
C LYS A 106 -27.43 -28.61 5.34
N GLU A 107 -27.73 -29.37 6.39
CA GLU A 107 -26.75 -30.11 7.20
C GLU A 107 -25.97 -31.18 6.41
N LEU A 108 -26.53 -31.65 5.30
CA LEU A 108 -25.94 -32.70 4.48
C LEU A 108 -25.25 -32.15 3.23
N ALA A 109 -25.45 -30.88 2.87
CA ALA A 109 -24.97 -30.29 1.63
C ALA A 109 -23.46 -30.02 1.67
N GLY A 110 -22.74 -30.41 0.60
CA GLY A 110 -21.29 -30.32 0.54
C GLY A 110 -20.77 -28.88 0.61
N ASN A 111 -21.51 -27.93 0.04
CA ASN A 111 -21.22 -26.51 0.10
C ASN A 111 -21.26 -25.92 1.51
N GLN A 112 -21.91 -26.56 2.49
CA GLN A 112 -21.88 -26.10 3.89
C GLN A 112 -20.68 -26.65 4.68
N ILE A 113 -19.96 -27.62 4.13
CA ILE A 113 -18.83 -28.30 4.79
C ILE A 113 -17.49 -27.76 4.26
N ILE A 114 -17.47 -27.34 2.98
CA ILE A 114 -16.26 -26.86 2.31
C ILE A 114 -16.09 -25.37 2.56
N ALA A 115 -14.93 -25.00 3.09
CA ALA A 115 -14.57 -23.62 3.39
C ALA A 115 -14.65 -22.72 2.14
N GLY A 116 -15.35 -21.59 2.23
CA GLY A 116 -15.54 -20.62 1.14
C GLY A 116 -16.72 -20.91 0.21
N CYS A 117 -17.48 -21.99 0.45
CA CYS A 117 -18.73 -22.31 -0.25
C CYS A 117 -19.96 -22.17 0.66
N GLU A 118 -19.76 -21.73 1.91
CA GLU A 118 -20.82 -21.60 2.89
C GLU A 118 -21.88 -20.62 2.37
N ASP A 119 -23.12 -20.80 2.83
CA ASP A 119 -24.21 -19.87 2.52
C ASP A 119 -24.63 -19.79 1.03
N GLU A 120 -24.17 -20.71 0.18
CA GLU A 120 -24.64 -20.81 -1.20
C GLU A 120 -26.01 -21.52 -1.34
N GLY A 121 -26.56 -21.50 -2.56
CA GLY A 121 -27.87 -22.06 -2.88
C GLY A 121 -27.99 -23.56 -2.55
N PRO A 122 -29.22 -24.08 -2.40
CA PRO A 122 -29.42 -25.47 -2.03
C PRO A 122 -29.02 -26.44 -3.17
N GLU A 123 -28.20 -27.44 -2.84
CA GLU A 123 -27.69 -28.46 -3.76
C GLU A 123 -28.77 -29.47 -4.18
N THR A 124 -28.55 -30.15 -5.32
CA THR A 124 -29.29 -31.37 -5.68
C THR A 124 -28.66 -32.60 -5.04
N GLU A 125 -29.32 -33.76 -5.08
CA GLU A 125 -28.80 -34.99 -4.45
C GLU A 125 -27.55 -35.54 -5.16
N ASP A 126 -27.40 -35.21 -6.44
CA ASP A 126 -26.30 -35.61 -7.33
C ASP A 126 -25.12 -34.64 -7.35
N THR A 127 -25.22 -33.48 -6.67
CA THR A 127 -24.14 -32.49 -6.61
C THR A 127 -22.89 -33.03 -5.89
N GLN A 128 -21.73 -32.94 -6.53
CA GLN A 128 -20.43 -33.38 -6.00
C GLN A 128 -19.46 -32.21 -5.80
N THR A 129 -19.81 -31.26 -4.93
CA THR A 129 -19.05 -30.02 -4.68
C THR A 129 -17.59 -30.25 -4.30
N GLY A 130 -17.28 -31.26 -3.47
CA GLY A 130 -15.89 -31.58 -3.09
C GLY A 130 -15.05 -32.22 -4.19
N LEU A 131 -15.66 -32.83 -5.20
CA LEU A 131 -14.93 -33.30 -6.39
C LEU A 131 -14.72 -32.16 -7.38
N PHE A 132 -15.70 -31.24 -7.46
CA PHE A 132 -15.59 -30.03 -8.28
C PHE A 132 -14.48 -29.10 -7.78
N GLU A 133 -14.39 -28.87 -6.47
CA GLU A 133 -13.34 -28.03 -5.88
C GLU A 133 -11.93 -28.57 -6.18
N ARG A 134 -11.72 -29.88 -5.99
CA ARG A 134 -10.44 -30.53 -6.31
C ARG A 134 -10.11 -30.48 -7.79
N GLY A 135 -11.07 -30.84 -8.65
CA GLY A 135 -10.85 -30.83 -10.10
C GLY A 135 -10.72 -29.43 -10.69
N GLY A 136 -11.38 -28.43 -10.11
CA GLY A 136 -11.22 -27.02 -10.45
C GLY A 136 -9.84 -26.50 -10.07
N ARG A 137 -9.36 -26.83 -8.85
CA ARG A 137 -8.01 -26.49 -8.40
C ARG A 137 -6.94 -27.10 -9.30
N GLU A 138 -7.06 -28.38 -9.65
CA GLU A 138 -6.14 -29.06 -10.57
C GLU A 138 -6.03 -28.35 -11.93
N ARG A 139 -7.15 -27.93 -12.52
CA ARG A 139 -7.17 -27.18 -13.80
C ARG A 139 -6.53 -25.81 -13.68
N LEU A 140 -6.73 -25.13 -12.55
CA LEU A 140 -6.07 -23.85 -12.26
C LEU A 140 -4.56 -24.01 -12.04
N ASP A 141 -4.13 -25.08 -11.38
CA ASP A 141 -2.72 -25.39 -11.16
C ASP A 141 -2.03 -25.75 -12.49
N LEU A 142 -2.70 -26.49 -13.37
CA LEU A 142 -2.22 -26.76 -14.74
C LEU A 142 -2.10 -25.48 -15.56
N LEU A 143 -3.10 -24.59 -15.49
CA LEU A 143 -3.03 -23.29 -16.16
C LEU A 143 -1.87 -22.45 -15.62
N ARG A 144 -1.67 -22.44 -14.30
CA ARG A 144 -0.54 -21.73 -13.67
C ARG A 144 0.80 -22.31 -14.13
N GLY A 145 0.94 -23.64 -14.13
CA GLY A 145 2.14 -24.30 -14.63
C GLY A 145 2.40 -24.03 -16.12
N PHE A 146 1.34 -23.92 -16.93
CA PHE A 146 1.45 -23.54 -18.34
C PHE A 146 1.89 -22.08 -18.51
N ILE A 147 1.32 -21.14 -17.74
CA ILE A 147 1.74 -19.73 -17.75
C ILE A 147 3.22 -19.63 -17.38
N ASP A 148 3.62 -20.30 -16.29
CA ASP A 148 5.01 -20.31 -15.80
C ASP A 148 5.99 -20.95 -16.81
N ALA A 149 5.54 -21.93 -17.59
CA ALA A 149 6.33 -22.57 -18.64
C ALA A 149 6.41 -21.73 -19.93
N THR A 150 5.32 -21.04 -20.30
CA THR A 150 5.24 -20.23 -21.52
C THR A 150 6.16 -19.02 -21.44
N GLY A 151 6.23 -18.37 -20.27
CA GLY A 151 7.19 -17.29 -20.01
C GLY A 151 8.66 -17.72 -20.13
N LYS A 152 8.96 -19.02 -20.05
CA LYS A 152 10.32 -19.59 -20.22
C LYS A 152 10.65 -19.99 -21.66
N MET A 153 9.69 -19.99 -22.58
CA MET A 153 9.88 -20.43 -23.96
C MET A 153 10.45 -19.35 -24.90
N GLY A 154 10.61 -18.11 -24.42
CA GLY A 154 11.20 -17.01 -25.22
C GLY A 154 10.36 -16.65 -26.45
N LEU A 155 9.03 -16.82 -26.37
CA LEU A 155 8.11 -16.43 -27.42
C LEU A 155 7.98 -14.90 -27.50
N PRO A 156 7.66 -14.33 -28.68
CA PRO A 156 7.26 -12.93 -28.79
C PRO A 156 6.04 -12.65 -27.90
N ARG A 157 6.03 -11.51 -27.19
CA ARG A 157 5.00 -11.14 -26.19
C ARG A 157 3.55 -11.25 -26.69
N THR A 158 3.30 -10.93 -27.95
CA THR A 158 1.96 -11.06 -28.57
C THR A 158 1.53 -12.52 -28.76
N ALA A 159 2.48 -13.42 -29.06
CA ALA A 159 2.22 -14.85 -29.18
C ALA A 159 2.06 -15.51 -27.80
N GLU A 160 2.84 -15.08 -26.81
CA GLU A 160 2.70 -15.49 -25.42
C GLU A 160 1.32 -15.12 -24.86
N GLU A 161 0.90 -13.86 -25.00
CA GLU A 161 -0.41 -13.40 -24.56
C GLU A 161 -1.55 -14.16 -25.27
N ALA A 162 -1.41 -14.43 -26.57
CA ALA A 162 -2.38 -15.22 -27.32
C ALA A 162 -2.51 -16.67 -26.81
N GLU A 163 -1.39 -17.33 -26.50
CA GLU A 163 -1.39 -18.70 -25.97
C GLU A 163 -1.87 -18.77 -24.52
N ILE A 164 -1.47 -17.82 -23.67
CA ILE A 164 -2.00 -17.71 -22.30
C ILE A 164 -3.52 -17.49 -22.35
N ASN A 165 -4.02 -16.62 -23.23
CA ASN A 165 -5.45 -16.39 -23.37
C ASN A 165 -6.19 -17.61 -23.96
N ARG A 166 -5.55 -18.40 -24.84
CA ARG A 166 -6.08 -19.68 -25.31
C ARG A 166 -6.18 -20.69 -24.16
N ALA A 167 -5.13 -20.83 -23.36
CA ALA A 167 -5.09 -21.72 -22.20
C ALA A 167 -6.09 -21.30 -21.12
N ARG A 168 -6.23 -20.00 -20.84
CA ARG A 168 -7.27 -19.45 -19.95
C ARG A 168 -8.67 -19.82 -20.42
N ARG A 169 -8.97 -19.63 -21.72
CA ARG A 169 -10.27 -20.02 -22.30
C ARG A 169 -10.53 -21.52 -22.18
N SER A 170 -9.51 -22.36 -22.41
CA SER A 170 -9.62 -23.81 -22.22
C SER A 170 -9.92 -24.16 -20.77
N ALA A 171 -9.15 -23.62 -19.81
CA ALA A 171 -9.33 -23.89 -18.39
C ALA A 171 -10.72 -23.47 -17.90
N VAL A 172 -11.21 -22.30 -18.33
CA VAL A 172 -12.58 -21.84 -18.01
C VAL A 172 -13.62 -22.80 -18.61
N SER A 173 -13.45 -23.22 -19.86
CA SER A 173 -14.34 -24.19 -20.50
C SER A 173 -14.34 -25.54 -19.77
N ASP A 174 -13.17 -26.02 -19.35
CA ASP A 174 -13.00 -27.28 -18.63
C ASP A 174 -13.61 -27.23 -17.23
N ILE A 175 -13.47 -26.10 -16.52
CA ILE A 175 -14.08 -25.88 -15.21
C ILE A 175 -15.61 -25.80 -15.33
N LEU A 176 -16.14 -25.07 -16.31
CA LEU A 176 -17.59 -25.01 -16.54
C LEU A 176 -18.15 -26.36 -17.01
N GLY A 177 -17.40 -27.10 -17.82
CA GLY A 177 -17.70 -28.48 -18.19
C GLY A 177 -17.72 -29.39 -16.98
N LEU A 178 -16.73 -29.29 -16.10
CA LEU A 178 -16.65 -30.05 -14.85
C LEU A 178 -17.83 -29.72 -13.92
N ALA A 179 -18.17 -28.44 -13.76
CA ALA A 179 -19.33 -28.00 -12.99
C ALA A 179 -20.63 -28.66 -13.50
N GLY A 180 -20.76 -28.75 -14.82
CA GLY A 180 -21.90 -29.39 -15.47
C GLY A 180 -21.97 -30.92 -15.30
N HIS A 181 -20.83 -31.62 -15.23
CA HIS A 181 -20.77 -33.07 -15.02
C HIS A 181 -20.95 -33.46 -13.55
N LEU A 182 -20.55 -32.58 -12.63
CA LEU A 182 -20.63 -32.80 -11.19
C LEU A 182 -21.88 -32.16 -10.55
N SER A 183 -22.82 -31.72 -11.39
CA SER A 183 -24.08 -31.10 -10.97
C SER A 183 -23.91 -29.91 -10.02
N VAL A 184 -22.82 -29.14 -10.18
CA VAL A 184 -22.59 -27.82 -9.54
C VAL A 184 -23.08 -26.74 -10.49
N THR A 185 -24.38 -26.75 -10.75
CA THR A 185 -24.99 -26.00 -11.86
C THR A 185 -25.79 -24.78 -11.39
N CYS A 186 -25.88 -24.55 -10.08
CA CYS A 186 -26.61 -23.42 -9.54
C CYS A 186 -26.00 -22.08 -10.01
N GLY A 187 -26.88 -21.09 -10.17
CA GLY A 187 -26.51 -19.70 -10.43
C GLY A 187 -27.42 -18.75 -9.67
N LYS A 188 -27.09 -17.46 -9.68
CA LYS A 188 -27.82 -16.45 -8.92
C LYS A 188 -27.89 -15.11 -9.63
N TRP A 189 -29.07 -14.52 -9.61
CA TRP A 189 -29.29 -13.10 -9.89
C TRP A 189 -29.00 -12.28 -8.63
N LEU A 190 -28.23 -11.21 -8.78
CA LEU A 190 -27.83 -10.29 -7.72
C LEU A 190 -28.59 -8.97 -7.87
N LEU A 191 -29.39 -8.62 -6.87
CA LEU A 191 -30.19 -7.40 -6.81
C LEU A 191 -29.73 -6.53 -5.64
N PHE A 192 -29.43 -5.26 -5.90
CA PHE A 192 -29.03 -4.29 -4.89
C PHE A 192 -30.21 -3.36 -4.60
N VAL A 193 -30.73 -3.40 -3.37
CA VAL A 193 -32.00 -2.76 -3.00
C VAL A 193 -31.78 -1.75 -1.89
N SER A 194 -32.39 -0.56 -1.99
CA SER A 194 -32.25 0.45 -0.94
C SER A 194 -32.80 -0.02 0.42
N PRO A 195 -32.20 0.38 1.56
CA PRO A 195 -32.65 -0.04 2.90
C PRO A 195 -34.12 0.27 3.18
N GLY A 196 -34.63 1.39 2.68
CA GLY A 196 -36.04 1.78 2.84
C GLY A 196 -37.03 0.90 2.06
N ALA A 197 -36.59 0.19 1.03
CA ALA A 197 -37.44 -0.68 0.21
C ALA A 197 -37.18 -2.18 0.44
N VAL A 198 -36.11 -2.55 1.14
CA VAL A 198 -35.66 -3.96 1.27
C VAL A 198 -36.73 -4.87 1.87
N ASN A 199 -37.43 -4.47 2.93
CA ASN A 199 -38.47 -5.31 3.53
C ASN A 199 -39.64 -5.56 2.56
N ARG A 200 -40.04 -4.53 1.80
CA ARG A 200 -41.13 -4.63 0.81
C ARG A 200 -40.73 -5.55 -0.34
N ILE A 201 -39.55 -5.36 -0.90
CA ILE A 201 -39.06 -6.15 -2.03
C ILE A 201 -38.79 -7.60 -1.60
N TRP A 202 -38.18 -7.80 -0.43
CA TRP A 202 -37.95 -9.14 0.11
C TRP A 202 -39.26 -9.91 0.32
N LYS A 203 -40.32 -9.26 0.81
CA LYS A 203 -41.65 -9.89 0.92
C LYS A 203 -42.18 -10.39 -0.42
N VAL A 204 -41.98 -9.63 -1.50
CA VAL A 204 -42.39 -10.02 -2.86
C VAL A 204 -41.55 -11.19 -3.37
N VAL A 205 -40.24 -11.17 -3.14
CA VAL A 205 -39.31 -12.25 -3.51
C VAL A 205 -39.68 -13.54 -2.78
N VAL A 206 -39.91 -13.48 -1.45
CA VAL A 206 -40.34 -14.63 -0.64
C VAL A 206 -41.64 -15.20 -1.19
N ARG A 207 -42.68 -14.36 -1.38
CA ARG A 207 -43.99 -14.80 -1.88
C ARG A 207 -43.88 -15.51 -3.23
N SER A 208 -43.10 -14.94 -4.14
CA SER A 208 -42.94 -15.48 -5.50
C SER A 208 -42.10 -16.76 -5.50
N THR A 209 -41.14 -16.89 -4.58
CA THR A 209 -40.32 -18.10 -4.43
C THR A 209 -41.14 -19.26 -3.86
N ILE A 210 -41.97 -19.01 -2.84
CA ILE A 210 -42.82 -20.06 -2.25
C ILE A 210 -43.95 -20.51 -3.19
N GLN A 211 -44.39 -19.65 -4.12
CA GLN A 211 -45.42 -19.95 -5.12
C GLN A 211 -44.88 -20.64 -6.37
N ASN A 212 -43.59 -21.03 -6.38
CA ASN A 212 -42.91 -21.60 -7.55
C ASN A 212 -42.84 -20.66 -8.77
N GLU A 213 -43.00 -19.36 -8.57
CA GLU A 213 -42.93 -18.37 -9.65
C GLU A 213 -41.49 -17.88 -9.88
N LEU A 214 -40.65 -17.95 -8.85
CA LEU A 214 -39.32 -17.35 -8.82
C LEU A 214 -38.26 -18.32 -8.29
N GLY A 215 -37.26 -18.63 -9.12
CA GLY A 215 -36.05 -19.36 -8.73
C GLY A 215 -36.25 -20.68 -7.98
N ILE A 216 -35.14 -21.22 -7.47
CA ILE A 216 -35.11 -22.41 -6.61
C ILE A 216 -34.99 -22.03 -5.12
N ALA A 217 -34.44 -20.86 -4.84
CA ALA A 217 -34.24 -20.29 -3.51
C ALA A 217 -33.90 -18.80 -3.65
N ALA A 218 -33.93 -18.06 -2.55
CA ALA A 218 -33.38 -16.72 -2.47
C ALA A 218 -32.77 -16.45 -1.09
N LYS A 219 -31.84 -15.49 -1.02
CA LYS A 219 -31.27 -14.98 0.24
C LYS A 219 -31.16 -13.47 0.25
N VAL A 220 -31.21 -12.87 1.43
CA VAL A 220 -31.01 -11.42 1.63
C VAL A 220 -30.06 -11.16 2.79
N ALA A 221 -29.21 -10.15 2.61
CA ALA A 221 -28.30 -9.68 3.65
C ALA A 221 -29.06 -8.96 4.78
N PRO A 222 -28.87 -9.33 6.06
CA PRO A 222 -29.40 -8.60 7.21
C PRO A 222 -28.69 -7.25 7.42
N TRP A 223 -29.10 -6.51 8.45
CA TRP A 223 -28.47 -5.25 8.87
C TRP A 223 -27.18 -5.53 9.65
N ASN A 224 -26.05 -4.95 9.22
CA ASN A 224 -24.74 -5.14 9.85
C ASN A 224 -24.30 -3.84 10.56
N PRO A 225 -24.32 -3.79 11.90
CA PRO A 225 -23.99 -2.57 12.66
C PRO A 225 -22.54 -2.09 12.48
N ALA A 226 -21.59 -3.00 12.22
CA ALA A 226 -20.18 -2.63 12.01
C ALA A 226 -19.95 -1.89 10.68
N VAL A 227 -20.83 -2.11 9.70
CA VAL A 227 -20.69 -1.61 8.33
C VAL A 227 -21.71 -0.52 7.99
N ASP A 228 -22.91 -0.60 8.57
CA ASP A 228 -24.04 0.27 8.24
C ASP A 228 -24.20 1.49 9.18
N ILE A 229 -23.40 1.59 10.25
CA ILE A 229 -23.37 2.77 11.15
C ILE A 229 -22.32 3.79 10.70
N GLU A 230 -21.21 3.37 10.09
CA GLU A 230 -20.14 4.27 9.62
C GLU A 230 -20.40 4.86 8.21
N ALA A 231 -21.23 4.19 7.40
CA ALA A 231 -21.67 4.71 6.10
C ALA A 231 -22.98 5.50 6.26
N GLU A 232 -23.12 6.62 5.53
CA GLU A 232 -24.42 7.30 5.37
C GLU A 232 -25.53 6.26 5.13
N ALA A 233 -26.72 6.48 5.71
CA ALA A 233 -27.87 5.56 5.82
C ALA A 233 -28.47 5.00 4.50
N HIS A 234 -27.73 4.99 3.39
CA HIS A 234 -28.16 4.79 2.01
C HIS A 234 -27.50 3.59 1.29
N ARG A 235 -26.65 2.77 1.95
CA ARG A 235 -26.02 1.62 1.28
C ARG A 235 -27.06 0.56 0.86
N PRO A 236 -27.09 0.07 -0.40
CA PRO A 236 -28.05 -0.94 -0.82
C PRO A 236 -27.75 -2.32 -0.23
N ARG A 237 -28.82 -3.07 0.07
CA ARG A 237 -28.86 -4.45 0.55
C ARG A 237 -28.85 -5.42 -0.62
N LEU A 238 -28.03 -6.46 -0.52
CA LEU A 238 -27.98 -7.51 -1.54
C LEU A 238 -29.09 -8.55 -1.32
N ILE A 239 -29.85 -8.83 -2.38
CA ILE A 239 -30.76 -9.96 -2.51
C ILE A 239 -30.21 -10.86 -3.63
N CYS A 240 -30.05 -12.15 -3.36
CA CYS A 240 -29.69 -13.15 -4.35
C CYS A 240 -30.90 -14.05 -4.65
N ILE A 241 -31.21 -14.26 -5.93
CA ILE A 241 -32.27 -15.19 -6.38
C ILE A 241 -31.60 -16.31 -7.19
N TYR A 242 -31.69 -17.54 -6.70
CA TYR A 242 -31.01 -18.69 -7.28
C TYR A 242 -31.83 -19.35 -8.39
N THR A 243 -31.15 -19.83 -9.43
CA THR A 243 -31.65 -20.66 -10.53
C THR A 243 -31.10 -22.08 -10.41
N GLY A 244 -31.80 -23.06 -10.99
CA GLY A 244 -31.45 -24.47 -10.85
C GLY A 244 -30.23 -24.91 -11.66
N ASP A 245 -30.13 -24.44 -12.89
CA ASP A 245 -29.04 -24.74 -13.80
C ASP A 245 -28.71 -23.49 -14.63
N PHE A 246 -27.49 -22.97 -14.53
CA PHE A 246 -27.06 -21.81 -15.31
C PHE A 246 -27.00 -22.07 -16.82
N ARG A 247 -26.96 -23.33 -17.24
CA ARG A 247 -26.98 -23.74 -18.64
C ARG A 247 -28.39 -23.69 -19.22
N ASP A 248 -29.41 -23.81 -18.38
CA ASP A 248 -30.81 -23.67 -18.79
C ASP A 248 -31.16 -22.18 -18.98
N ARG A 249 -30.83 -21.68 -20.16
CA ARG A 249 -31.11 -20.28 -20.55
C ARG A 249 -32.62 -19.96 -20.54
N ILE A 250 -33.48 -20.97 -20.64
CA ILE A 250 -34.93 -20.78 -20.60
C ILE A 250 -35.35 -20.50 -19.16
N ASP A 251 -34.88 -21.29 -18.18
CA ASP A 251 -35.18 -21.04 -16.77
C ASP A 251 -34.54 -19.73 -16.26
N VAL A 252 -33.28 -19.47 -16.64
CA VAL A 252 -32.60 -18.20 -16.30
C VAL A 252 -33.37 -17.00 -16.85
N GLY A 253 -33.82 -17.07 -18.11
CA GLY A 253 -34.64 -16.05 -18.75
C GLY A 253 -36.04 -15.91 -18.14
N ARG A 254 -36.68 -17.02 -17.77
CA ARG A 254 -37.98 -17.05 -17.09
C ARG A 254 -37.91 -16.33 -15.73
N VAL A 255 -36.88 -16.62 -14.94
CA VAL A 255 -36.66 -15.96 -13.64
C VAL A 255 -36.43 -14.46 -13.85
N LEU A 256 -35.63 -14.07 -14.84
CA LEU A 256 -35.40 -12.67 -15.19
C LEU A 256 -36.70 -11.95 -15.59
N GLN A 257 -37.51 -12.54 -16.46
CA GLN A 257 -38.79 -11.99 -16.87
C GLN A 257 -39.74 -11.83 -15.69
N ARG A 258 -39.75 -12.80 -14.75
CA ARG A 258 -40.55 -12.69 -13.54
C ARG A 258 -40.06 -11.58 -12.63
N ILE A 259 -38.75 -11.42 -12.44
CA ILE A 259 -38.15 -10.30 -11.68
C ILE A 259 -38.62 -8.96 -12.28
N ALA A 260 -38.57 -8.82 -13.61
CA ALA A 260 -39.03 -7.60 -14.29
C ALA A 260 -40.55 -7.36 -14.11
N ALA A 261 -41.37 -8.41 -14.19
CA ALA A 261 -42.82 -8.32 -14.03
C ALA A 261 -43.28 -8.03 -12.58
N LEU A 262 -42.42 -8.26 -11.58
CA LEU A 262 -42.72 -8.03 -10.17
C LEU A 262 -42.43 -6.59 -9.71
N ASP A 263 -41.92 -5.73 -10.61
CA ASP A 263 -41.56 -4.32 -10.31
C ASP A 263 -40.61 -4.19 -9.09
N ILE A 264 -39.74 -5.19 -8.92
CA ILE A 264 -38.71 -5.23 -7.86
C ILE A 264 -37.33 -4.80 -8.35
N LEU A 265 -37.23 -4.38 -9.62
CA LEU A 265 -36.01 -3.83 -10.18
C LEU A 265 -35.75 -2.42 -9.62
N PRO A 266 -34.49 -2.02 -9.41
CA PRO A 266 -34.19 -0.65 -9.04
C PRO A 266 -34.55 0.32 -10.18
N LYS A 267 -34.66 1.61 -9.89
CA LYS A 267 -35.10 2.63 -10.86
C LYS A 267 -34.19 2.65 -12.11
N CYS A 268 -34.78 3.07 -13.23
CA CYS A 268 -34.18 3.14 -14.57
C CYS A 268 -32.68 3.52 -14.57
N GLY A 269 -31.80 2.58 -14.97
CA GLY A 269 -30.35 2.77 -15.10
C GLY A 269 -29.47 1.80 -14.29
N GLU A 270 -30.01 1.07 -13.31
CA GLU A 270 -29.23 0.12 -12.50
C GLU A 270 -29.20 -1.29 -13.14
N GLN A 271 -28.00 -1.88 -13.21
CA GLN A 271 -27.78 -3.21 -13.78
C GLN A 271 -28.02 -4.31 -12.72
N ILE A 272 -28.66 -5.40 -13.13
CA ILE A 272 -28.70 -6.67 -12.39
C ILE A 272 -27.64 -7.61 -12.93
N TYR A 273 -27.08 -8.45 -12.07
CA TYR A 273 -25.98 -9.33 -12.43
C TYR A 273 -26.39 -10.79 -12.26
N TYR A 274 -25.95 -11.65 -13.18
CA TYR A 274 -26.06 -13.10 -13.04
C TYR A 274 -24.67 -13.70 -12.80
N LYS A 275 -24.53 -14.52 -11.76
CA LYS A 275 -23.29 -15.23 -11.42
C LYS A 275 -23.55 -16.74 -11.35
N CYS A 276 -22.70 -17.55 -11.98
CA CYS A 276 -22.72 -19.00 -11.85
C CYS A 276 -21.86 -19.41 -10.64
N ASP A 277 -22.25 -20.47 -9.92
CA ASP A 277 -21.50 -20.91 -8.73
C ASP A 277 -20.13 -21.54 -9.10
N GLY A 278 -19.94 -21.95 -10.35
CA GLY A 278 -18.63 -22.40 -10.88
C GLY A 278 -17.68 -21.28 -11.32
N ASP A 279 -18.09 -20.00 -11.25
CA ASP A 279 -17.31 -18.85 -11.69
C ASP A 279 -16.67 -18.11 -10.49
N ALA A 280 -15.54 -18.66 -10.02
CA ALA A 280 -14.65 -18.00 -9.08
C ALA A 280 -13.50 -17.23 -9.78
N GLY A 281 -13.63 -16.98 -11.09
CA GLY A 281 -12.71 -16.12 -11.83
C GLY A 281 -12.91 -14.66 -11.44
N ARG A 282 -11.88 -14.00 -10.90
CA ARG A 282 -11.85 -12.54 -10.81
C ARG A 282 -12.04 -11.99 -12.23
N ARG A 283 -13.16 -11.32 -12.49
CA ARG A 283 -13.31 -10.48 -13.68
C ARG A 283 -12.13 -9.52 -13.76
N GLU A 284 -11.53 -9.42 -14.94
CA GLU A 284 -10.59 -8.35 -15.25
C GLU A 284 -11.36 -7.03 -15.07
N ARG A 285 -10.98 -6.25 -14.05
CA ARG A 285 -11.60 -4.95 -13.81
C ARG A 285 -11.24 -4.06 -14.99
N THR A 286 -12.22 -3.61 -15.75
CA THR A 286 -11.99 -2.54 -16.74
C THR A 286 -11.85 -1.23 -15.97
N TYR A 287 -10.76 -0.52 -16.23
CA TYR A 287 -10.42 0.72 -15.54
C TYR A 287 -10.56 1.89 -16.52
N PRO A 288 -11.19 2.99 -16.11
CA PRO A 288 -11.25 4.18 -16.96
C PRO A 288 -9.84 4.74 -17.19
N LEU A 289 -9.60 5.26 -18.39
CA LEU A 289 -8.41 6.08 -18.65
C LEU A 289 -8.55 7.40 -17.91
N MET A 290 -7.50 7.78 -17.18
CA MET A 290 -7.43 8.99 -16.38
C MET A 290 -6.34 9.90 -16.92
N SER A 291 -6.71 11.14 -17.19
CA SER A 291 -5.78 12.16 -17.66
C SER A 291 -5.00 12.79 -16.50
N ARG A 292 -3.83 13.35 -16.79
CA ARG A 292 -3.00 14.05 -15.80
C ARG A 292 -3.72 15.20 -15.07
N PRO A 293 -4.52 16.06 -15.74
CA PRO A 293 -5.29 17.12 -15.05
C PRO A 293 -6.40 16.59 -14.13
N GLU A 294 -7.00 15.45 -14.47
CA GLU A 294 -7.99 14.81 -13.59
C GLU A 294 -7.34 14.32 -12.30
N VAL A 295 -6.18 13.67 -12.38
CA VAL A 295 -5.39 13.27 -11.21
C VAL A 295 -4.93 14.49 -10.41
N GLU A 296 -4.49 15.55 -11.08
CA GLU A 296 -4.13 16.82 -10.43
C GLU A 296 -5.28 17.38 -9.60
N THR A 297 -6.48 17.39 -10.16
CA THR A 297 -7.70 17.83 -9.47
C THR A 297 -8.00 16.94 -8.26
N MET A 298 -7.81 15.62 -8.36
CA MET A 298 -8.02 14.70 -7.24
C MET A 298 -7.03 14.99 -6.09
N ILE A 299 -5.76 15.22 -6.41
CA ILE A 299 -4.75 15.59 -5.43
C ILE A 299 -5.08 16.97 -4.82
N ALA A 300 -5.53 17.94 -5.62
CA ALA A 300 -5.99 19.25 -5.16
C ALA A 300 -7.15 19.14 -4.15
N THR A 301 -8.06 18.17 -4.35
CA THR A 301 -9.16 17.87 -3.41
C THR A 301 -8.74 17.08 -2.16
N GLY A 302 -7.43 16.84 -1.98
CA GLY A 302 -6.87 16.15 -0.82
C GLY A 302 -6.89 14.62 -0.91
N GLN A 303 -7.06 14.05 -2.12
CA GLN A 303 -7.03 12.60 -2.30
C GLN A 303 -5.60 12.08 -2.45
N ALA A 304 -5.29 10.98 -1.78
CA ALA A 304 -3.99 10.33 -1.86
C ALA A 304 -3.88 9.44 -3.12
N ILE A 305 -3.32 9.99 -4.20
CA ILE A 305 -3.19 9.32 -5.49
C ILE A 305 -1.72 9.01 -5.81
N VAL A 306 -1.45 7.77 -6.25
CA VAL A 306 -0.14 7.29 -6.71
C VAL A 306 -0.33 6.47 -7.99
N VAL A 307 0.62 6.51 -8.91
CA VAL A 307 0.64 5.64 -10.10
C VAL A 307 1.59 4.47 -9.87
N VAL A 308 1.13 3.25 -10.18
CA VAL A 308 1.91 2.01 -10.08
C VAL A 308 1.53 1.10 -11.25
N ASP A 309 2.51 0.63 -12.02
CA ASP A 309 2.32 -0.26 -13.19
C ASP A 309 1.26 0.25 -14.19
N GLN A 310 1.27 1.57 -14.48
CA GLN A 310 0.25 2.26 -15.31
C GLN A 310 -1.17 2.34 -14.70
N TYR A 311 -1.38 1.90 -13.46
CA TYR A 311 -2.64 2.03 -12.75
C TYR A 311 -2.61 3.21 -11.78
N VAL A 312 -3.73 3.92 -11.69
CA VAL A 312 -3.95 4.98 -10.71
C VAL A 312 -4.54 4.36 -9.46
N LEU A 313 -3.86 4.48 -8.32
CA LEU A 313 -4.26 3.96 -7.02
C LEU A 313 -4.73 5.09 -6.11
N LYS A 314 -5.83 4.85 -5.40
CA LYS A 314 -6.38 5.75 -4.38
C LYS A 314 -6.17 5.16 -2.98
N LEU A 315 -5.31 5.78 -2.18
CA LEU A 315 -4.76 5.18 -0.95
C LEU A 315 -5.31 5.79 0.35
N ASP A 316 -6.27 6.72 0.31
CA ASP A 316 -6.75 7.47 1.50
C ASP A 316 -7.15 6.56 2.66
N ALA A 317 -7.88 5.48 2.34
CA ALA A 317 -8.38 4.55 3.34
C ALA A 317 -7.29 3.60 3.89
N TRP A 318 -6.17 3.46 3.18
CA TRP A 318 -5.14 2.48 3.49
C TRP A 318 -3.90 3.08 4.16
N ILE A 319 -3.57 4.36 3.92
CA ILE A 319 -2.44 5.06 4.53
C ILE A 319 -2.31 4.81 6.05
N PRO A 320 -3.39 4.89 6.87
CA PRO A 320 -3.30 4.66 8.32
C PRO A 320 -2.90 3.23 8.73
N PHE A 321 -2.90 2.29 7.79
CA PHE A 321 -2.60 0.87 7.98
C PHE A 321 -1.28 0.46 7.32
N HIS A 322 -0.59 1.36 6.61
CA HIS A 322 0.68 1.04 5.97
C HIS A 322 1.74 0.77 7.06
N PRO A 323 2.37 -0.42 7.07
CA PRO A 323 3.29 -0.83 8.12
C PRO A 323 4.63 -0.07 8.12
N GLY A 324 4.98 0.58 7.02
CA GLY A 324 6.18 1.39 6.84
C GLY A 324 6.01 2.87 7.17
N GLY A 325 4.80 3.30 7.57
CA GLY A 325 4.51 4.67 8.00
C GLY A 325 3.80 5.51 6.94
N GLU A 326 2.99 6.48 7.39
CA GLU A 326 2.22 7.36 6.51
C GLU A 326 3.12 8.25 5.65
N LYS A 327 4.20 8.78 6.23
CA LYS A 327 5.08 9.75 5.58
C LYS A 327 5.78 9.20 4.34
N ALA A 328 6.13 7.92 4.34
CA ALA A 328 6.72 7.27 3.16
C ALA A 328 5.80 7.38 1.93
N ILE A 329 4.49 7.22 2.10
CA ILE A 329 3.49 7.36 1.02
C ILE A 329 3.31 8.83 0.63
N LEU A 330 3.28 9.74 1.61
CA LEU A 330 3.06 11.16 1.34
C LEU A 330 4.12 11.76 0.40
N HIS A 331 5.36 11.24 0.44
CA HIS A 331 6.47 11.66 -0.42
C HIS A 331 6.42 11.13 -1.87
N VAL A 332 5.47 10.25 -2.20
CA VAL A 332 5.29 9.71 -3.56
C VAL A 332 3.93 10.06 -4.18
N LEU A 333 3.11 10.87 -3.49
CA LEU A 333 1.82 11.31 -4.04
C LEU A 333 2.01 12.07 -5.35
N GLY A 334 1.24 11.67 -6.36
CA GLY A 334 1.28 12.23 -7.72
C GLY A 334 2.46 11.75 -8.57
N LYS A 335 3.29 10.83 -8.08
CA LYS A 335 4.38 10.22 -8.86
C LYS A 335 3.97 8.85 -9.42
N ASP A 336 4.66 8.44 -10.48
CA ASP A 336 4.84 7.04 -10.80
C ASP A 336 5.86 6.49 -9.80
N ALA A 337 5.37 5.67 -8.88
CA ALA A 337 6.15 5.05 -7.80
C ALA A 337 6.40 3.57 -8.09
N THR A 338 6.31 3.14 -9.36
CA THR A 338 6.43 1.73 -9.74
C THR A 338 7.74 1.13 -9.23
N ASP A 339 8.87 1.79 -9.49
CA ASP A 339 10.19 1.25 -9.15
C ASP A 339 10.41 1.21 -7.63
N GLU A 340 9.95 2.23 -6.90
CA GLU A 340 9.91 2.22 -5.44
C GLU A 340 9.04 1.05 -4.94
N VAL A 341 7.81 0.90 -5.44
CA VAL A 341 6.88 -0.13 -4.96
C VAL A 341 7.46 -1.52 -5.14
N HIS A 342 8.03 -1.85 -6.31
CA HIS A 342 8.67 -3.15 -6.57
C HIS A 342 9.93 -3.37 -5.71
N GLY A 343 10.72 -2.32 -5.48
CA GLY A 343 11.91 -2.39 -4.62
C GLY A 343 11.56 -2.70 -3.16
N TYR A 344 10.57 -2.00 -2.60
CA TYR A 344 10.27 -2.04 -1.16
C TYR A 344 9.22 -3.08 -0.73
N HIS A 345 8.42 -3.64 -1.65
CA HIS A 345 7.31 -4.55 -1.31
C HIS A 345 7.45 -5.93 -1.94
N SER A 346 6.97 -6.97 -1.25
CA SER A 346 6.88 -8.32 -1.82
C SER A 346 5.74 -8.42 -2.85
N ASP A 347 5.82 -9.41 -3.76
CA ASP A 347 4.78 -9.67 -4.75
C ASP A 347 3.40 -9.92 -4.12
N GLU A 348 3.37 -10.52 -2.92
CA GLU A 348 2.15 -10.66 -2.14
C GLU A 348 1.57 -9.29 -1.80
N ALA A 349 2.39 -8.38 -1.25
CA ALA A 349 1.96 -7.03 -0.89
C ALA A 349 1.53 -6.23 -2.12
N ILE A 350 2.26 -6.29 -3.23
CA ILE A 350 1.93 -5.62 -4.50
C ILE A 350 0.57 -6.09 -5.02
N ARG A 351 0.30 -7.41 -5.02
CA ARG A 351 -1.01 -7.96 -5.41
C ARG A 351 -2.17 -7.47 -4.53
N THR A 352 -1.91 -7.11 -3.27
CA THR A 352 -2.97 -6.53 -2.42
C THR A 352 -3.35 -5.11 -2.83
N MET A 353 -2.44 -4.40 -3.52
CA MET A 353 -2.63 -3.02 -3.98
C MET A 353 -3.66 -2.91 -5.11
N ASP A 354 -3.91 -4.00 -5.84
CA ASP A 354 -4.91 -4.10 -6.92
C ASP A 354 -6.31 -3.64 -6.49
N ARG A 355 -6.62 -3.78 -5.20
CA ARG A 355 -7.90 -3.39 -4.62
C ARG A 355 -8.11 -1.87 -4.59
N TYR A 356 -7.03 -1.10 -4.63
CA TYR A 356 -7.05 0.38 -4.57
C TYR A 356 -6.95 1.04 -5.95
N ARG A 357 -6.86 0.25 -7.03
CA ARG A 357 -6.87 0.76 -8.40
C ARG A 357 -8.22 1.40 -8.71
N ILE A 358 -8.19 2.61 -9.26
CA ILE A 358 -9.37 3.39 -9.65
C ILE A 358 -9.39 3.76 -11.15
N GLY A 359 -8.25 3.66 -11.83
CA GLY A 359 -8.11 3.99 -13.24
C GLY A 359 -6.78 3.50 -13.83
N LYS A 360 -6.56 3.82 -15.10
CA LYS A 360 -5.31 3.58 -15.85
C LYS A 360 -4.84 4.88 -16.48
N ILE A 361 -3.54 5.01 -16.67
CA ILE A 361 -2.95 6.08 -17.48
C ILE A 361 -2.52 5.55 -18.85
N GLU A 362 -2.35 6.45 -19.81
CA GLU A 362 -1.85 6.15 -21.14
C GLU A 362 -0.50 6.85 -21.36
N GLY A 363 0.48 6.12 -21.91
CA GLY A 363 1.82 6.64 -22.15
C GLY A 363 2.64 6.89 -20.88
N HIS A 364 3.63 7.77 -21.00
CA HIS A 364 4.56 8.12 -19.93
C HIS A 364 3.93 9.09 -18.92
N TRP A 365 4.05 8.79 -17.62
CA TRP A 365 3.56 9.65 -16.56
C TRP A 365 4.58 10.75 -16.23
N LYS A 366 4.16 12.02 -16.33
CA LYS A 366 4.97 13.14 -15.83
C LYS A 366 4.67 13.38 -14.36
N ASN A 367 5.62 13.03 -13.50
CA ASN A 367 5.55 13.16 -12.06
C ASN A 367 5.16 14.56 -11.59
N PHE A 368 4.33 14.62 -10.54
CA PHE A 368 4.09 15.85 -9.80
C PHE A 368 5.11 16.00 -8.67
N LEU A 369 5.34 17.24 -8.24
CA LEU A 369 5.95 17.48 -6.94
C LEU A 369 4.89 17.16 -5.87
N PRO A 370 5.15 16.22 -4.93
CA PRO A 370 4.19 15.83 -3.91
C PRO A 370 3.78 17.03 -3.03
N PRO A 371 2.54 17.05 -2.49
CA PRO A 371 2.08 18.14 -1.63
C PRO A 371 2.96 18.35 -0.38
N ILE A 372 3.46 17.27 0.23
CA ILE A 372 4.37 17.34 1.39
C ILE A 372 5.72 18.00 1.03
N GLN A 373 6.11 17.96 -0.25
CA GLN A 373 7.32 18.60 -0.79
C GLN A 373 7.05 20.02 -1.31
N GLY A 374 5.85 20.58 -1.06
CA GLY A 374 5.47 21.92 -1.49
C GLY A 374 4.82 21.99 -2.88
N GLY A 375 4.40 20.86 -3.44
CA GLY A 375 3.60 20.85 -4.67
C GLY A 375 2.31 21.64 -4.54
N VAL A 376 2.07 22.56 -5.48
CA VAL A 376 0.85 23.36 -5.54
C VAL A 376 -0.04 22.78 -6.63
N PHE A 377 -1.27 22.43 -6.27
CA PHE A 377 -2.25 21.82 -7.15
C PHE A 377 -3.45 22.76 -7.24
N THR A 378 -3.82 23.16 -8.45
CA THR A 378 -4.99 24.00 -8.68
C THR A 378 -6.19 23.12 -9.04
N GLU A 379 -7.36 23.52 -8.55
CA GLU A 379 -8.60 22.99 -9.12
C GLU A 379 -8.72 23.52 -10.55
N CYS A 380 -8.99 22.65 -11.53
CA CYS A 380 -9.16 23.09 -12.92
C CYS A 380 -10.15 24.26 -13.01
N ASP A 381 -9.75 25.31 -13.73
CA ASP A 381 -10.55 26.50 -13.96
C ASP A 381 -11.90 26.12 -14.59
N PRO A 382 -13.01 26.81 -14.27
CA PRO A 382 -14.32 26.53 -14.86
C PRO A 382 -14.37 26.65 -16.39
N CYS A 383 -13.33 27.22 -17.01
CA CYS A 383 -13.23 27.45 -18.46
C CYS A 383 -12.85 26.19 -19.24
N ASP A 384 -12.05 25.27 -18.68
CA ASP A 384 -11.70 23.98 -19.30
C ASP A 384 -12.80 22.92 -19.19
N LYS A 385 -13.88 23.25 -18.48
CA LYS A 385 -15.15 22.54 -18.63
C LYS A 385 -15.65 22.61 -20.07
N GLN A 386 -15.19 23.53 -20.94
CA GLN A 386 -15.56 23.53 -22.36
C GLN A 386 -14.81 22.49 -23.19
N VAL A 387 -13.59 22.09 -22.84
CA VAL A 387 -12.88 20.99 -23.53
C VAL A 387 -13.42 19.64 -23.04
N ALA A 388 -13.64 19.49 -21.73
CA ALA A 388 -14.38 18.37 -21.17
C ALA A 388 -15.86 18.32 -21.63
N ALA A 389 -16.47 19.48 -21.92
CA ALA A 389 -17.81 19.56 -22.51
C ALA A 389 -17.82 19.31 -24.02
N LYS A 390 -16.75 19.58 -24.77
CA LYS A 390 -16.65 19.25 -26.20
C LYS A 390 -16.59 17.74 -26.42
N VAL A 391 -15.87 17.02 -25.55
CA VAL A 391 -15.89 15.54 -25.52
C VAL A 391 -17.27 15.03 -25.07
N LYS A 392 -17.95 15.73 -24.15
CA LYS A 392 -19.35 15.43 -23.77
C LYS A 392 -20.40 15.80 -24.84
N LEU A 393 -20.13 16.74 -25.76
CA LEU A 393 -21.08 17.19 -26.78
C LEU A 393 -21.11 16.26 -27.99
N CYS A 394 -20.00 15.59 -28.33
CA CYS A 394 -20.01 14.57 -29.38
C CYS A 394 -20.80 13.31 -28.96
N VAL A 395 -20.92 13.06 -27.64
CA VAL A 395 -21.67 11.92 -27.08
C VAL A 395 -23.15 12.25 -26.82
N LYS A 396 -23.56 13.54 -26.84
CA LYS A 396 -24.94 13.97 -26.51
C LYS A 396 -25.87 14.20 -27.69
N ALA A 397 -25.43 13.96 -28.93
CA ALA A 397 -26.30 14.04 -30.11
C ALA A 397 -27.31 12.88 -30.24
N SER A 398 -27.31 11.91 -29.31
CA SER A 398 -28.36 10.89 -29.24
C SER A 398 -28.94 10.74 -27.84
N SER A 399 -30.18 11.23 -27.71
CA SER A 399 -31.18 10.99 -26.65
C SER A 399 -30.99 11.70 -25.30
N GLY A 400 -31.96 12.57 -24.99
CA GLY A 400 -32.04 13.34 -23.76
C GLY A 400 -32.71 12.60 -22.60
N GLY A 401 -32.33 12.99 -21.38
CA GLY A 401 -32.93 12.55 -20.12
C GLY A 401 -31.91 12.63 -18.98
N SER A 402 -32.12 13.53 -18.02
CA SER A 402 -31.21 13.91 -16.92
C SER A 402 -31.14 12.91 -15.76
N ILE A 403 -29.93 12.61 -15.24
CA ILE A 403 -29.65 11.83 -14.01
C ILE A 403 -28.58 12.55 -13.15
N PRO A 404 -28.69 12.56 -11.80
CA PRO A 404 -27.70 13.15 -10.88
C PRO A 404 -26.54 12.20 -10.49
N ARG A 405 -25.45 12.80 -9.98
CA ARG A 405 -24.09 12.27 -9.74
C ARG A 405 -24.05 11.09 -8.72
N SER A 406 -23.29 10.02 -9.04
CA SER A 406 -23.04 8.86 -8.17
C SER A 406 -21.63 8.87 -7.55
N ALA A 407 -21.54 8.51 -6.26
CA ALA A 407 -20.31 8.32 -5.50
C ALA A 407 -19.69 6.92 -5.70
N SER A 408 -18.36 6.83 -5.58
CA SER A 408 -17.54 5.62 -5.78
C SER A 408 -17.56 4.69 -4.55
N PRO A 409 -17.56 3.35 -4.71
CA PRO A 409 -17.63 2.38 -3.61
C PRO A 409 -16.25 2.02 -3.01
N SER A 410 -16.17 1.95 -1.67
CA SER A 410 -15.00 1.54 -0.89
C SER A 410 -14.90 0.01 -0.71
N PRO A 411 -13.68 -0.58 -0.63
CA PRO A 411 -13.50 -2.02 -0.41
C PRO A 411 -13.59 -2.41 1.08
N ILE A 412 -14.28 -3.53 1.34
CA ILE A 412 -14.44 -4.18 2.67
C ILE A 412 -13.19 -5.02 2.98
N PHE A 413 -12.76 -5.01 4.26
CA PHE A 413 -11.72 -5.89 4.80
C PHE A 413 -12.37 -7.08 5.53
N ASP A 414 -11.90 -8.30 5.27
CA ASP A 414 -12.25 -9.49 6.05
C ASP A 414 -11.15 -9.76 7.09
N GLU A 415 -11.53 -9.85 8.36
CA GLU A 415 -10.69 -10.36 9.46
C GLU A 415 -11.04 -11.84 9.68
N ASN A 416 -10.08 -12.74 9.47
CA ASN A 416 -10.10 -14.10 9.98
C ASN A 416 -8.73 -14.36 10.62
N ASP A 417 -8.67 -14.36 11.95
CA ASP A 417 -7.85 -15.35 12.64
C ASP A 417 -8.36 -15.54 14.08
N SER A 418 -8.71 -16.78 14.40
CA SER A 418 -9.30 -17.24 15.65
C SER A 418 -8.20 -17.60 16.65
N GLY A 419 -8.23 -16.98 17.82
CA GLY A 419 -7.44 -17.36 18.99
C GLY A 419 -8.30 -17.20 20.25
N GLU A 420 -8.62 -18.33 20.86
CA GLU A 420 -9.46 -18.49 22.05
C GLU A 420 -8.91 -17.73 23.26
N ALA A 421 -9.78 -17.01 23.99
CA ALA A 421 -9.59 -16.74 25.41
C ALA A 421 -10.94 -16.47 26.08
N GLU A 422 -11.13 -17.18 27.18
CA GLU A 422 -12.33 -17.32 27.98
C GLU A 422 -12.84 -16.01 28.60
N THR A 423 -14.15 -16.04 28.83
CA THR A 423 -14.97 -15.16 29.62
C THR A 423 -14.39 -14.84 31.00
N ASP A 424 -14.47 -13.57 31.42
CA ASP A 424 -14.82 -13.25 32.80
C ASP A 424 -15.64 -11.95 32.91
N VAL A 425 -16.73 -12.09 33.65
CA VAL A 425 -17.76 -11.11 33.97
C VAL A 425 -17.34 -10.34 35.23
N TYR A 426 -17.50 -9.02 35.29
CA TYR A 426 -18.23 -8.32 36.36
C TYR A 426 -18.18 -6.77 36.26
N THR A 427 -19.40 -6.22 36.31
CA THR A 427 -19.84 -4.96 36.94
C THR A 427 -19.54 -3.59 36.33
N ASN A 428 -20.64 -3.01 35.83
CA ASN A 428 -20.91 -1.58 35.67
C ASN A 428 -20.71 -0.77 36.95
N ALA A 429 -20.03 0.39 36.82
CA ALA A 429 -20.24 1.55 37.68
C ALA A 429 -20.04 2.86 36.90
N SER A 430 -21.16 3.44 36.50
CA SER A 430 -21.49 4.86 36.30
C SER A 430 -20.40 5.91 36.59
N ALA A 431 -19.95 6.64 35.55
CA ALA A 431 -19.38 7.97 35.70
C ALA A 431 -19.75 8.89 34.52
N LYS A 432 -20.32 10.04 34.87
CA LYS A 432 -20.93 11.09 34.02
C LYS A 432 -19.96 11.76 33.03
N PRO A 433 -20.47 12.35 31.94
CA PRO A 433 -19.66 13.00 30.92
C PRO A 433 -19.09 14.34 31.41
N ARG A 434 -17.76 14.49 31.37
CA ARG A 434 -17.09 15.78 31.58
C ARG A 434 -17.09 16.59 30.28
N ARG A 435 -17.87 17.68 30.30
CA ARG A 435 -17.85 18.81 29.36
C ARG A 435 -16.41 19.23 29.02
N ARG A 436 -16.00 19.13 27.75
CA ARG A 436 -14.86 19.89 27.21
C ARG A 436 -15.33 21.30 26.86
N ALA A 437 -14.65 22.28 27.44
CA ALA A 437 -14.92 23.69 27.32
C ALA A 437 -14.58 24.20 25.91
N ARG A 438 -15.47 25.08 25.44
CA ARG A 438 -15.37 25.89 24.22
C ARG A 438 -14.37 27.02 24.50
N ALA A 439 -13.20 27.01 23.86
CA ALA A 439 -12.26 28.12 23.89
C ALA A 439 -12.37 28.93 22.59
N ASN A 440 -12.49 30.25 22.77
CA ASN A 440 -12.82 31.26 21.77
C ASN A 440 -11.81 31.38 20.63
N ARG A 441 -12.36 31.50 19.41
CA ARG A 441 -11.75 32.11 18.24
C ARG A 441 -11.60 33.62 18.47
N THR A 442 -10.37 34.14 18.40
CA THR A 442 -10.07 35.51 17.94
C THR A 442 -8.62 35.59 17.47
N GLY A 443 -8.39 36.09 16.24
CA GLY A 443 -7.13 36.73 15.85
C GLY A 443 -6.27 36.02 14.80
N LEU A 444 -6.75 35.89 13.56
CA LEU A 444 -5.84 35.77 12.40
C LEU A 444 -5.07 37.09 12.25
N ARG A 445 -3.75 37.03 12.38
CA ARG A 445 -2.83 37.96 11.71
C ARG A 445 -1.88 37.14 10.85
N SER A 446 -2.02 37.35 9.54
CA SER A 446 -1.13 36.89 8.47
C SER A 446 0.33 37.15 8.84
N VAL A 447 1.14 36.10 8.80
CA VAL A 447 2.60 36.20 8.75
C VAL A 447 3.02 35.49 7.47
N SER A 448 3.76 36.23 6.64
CA SER A 448 4.08 35.95 5.25
C SER A 448 4.79 34.62 5.03
N SER A 449 4.34 33.92 4.00
CA SER A 449 5.01 32.86 3.27
C SER A 449 6.43 33.25 2.83
N TYR A 450 7.41 32.40 3.19
CA TYR A 450 8.73 32.37 2.58
C TYR A 450 8.97 30.94 2.10
N THR A 451 8.67 30.70 0.83
CA THR A 451 9.15 29.58 0.03
C THR A 451 9.40 30.16 -1.35
N SER A 452 10.67 30.42 -1.65
CA SER A 452 11.11 30.98 -2.92
C SER A 452 10.89 29.93 -4.02
N MET A 453 10.03 30.26 -4.98
CA MET A 453 9.79 29.48 -6.18
C MET A 453 10.96 29.63 -7.17
N SER A 454 11.40 28.53 -7.75
CA SER A 454 12.26 28.49 -8.93
C SER A 454 11.54 27.70 -10.01
N SER A 455 10.81 28.40 -10.89
CA SER A 455 10.32 27.85 -12.15
C SER A 455 10.99 28.62 -13.28
N ALA A 456 11.85 27.93 -14.03
CA ALA A 456 12.36 28.39 -15.31
C ALA A 456 11.21 28.38 -16.33
N ASN A 457 10.97 29.52 -16.99
CA ASN A 457 10.44 29.58 -18.34
C ASN A 457 10.81 30.92 -18.98
N GLU A 458 11.04 30.85 -20.28
CA GLU A 458 11.68 31.82 -21.16
C GLU A 458 11.00 33.20 -21.17
N ALA A 459 11.82 34.24 -21.25
CA ALA A 459 11.39 35.63 -21.27
C ALA A 459 11.12 36.10 -22.71
N GLU A 460 9.87 36.47 -22.99
CA GLU A 460 9.57 37.48 -24.01
C GLU A 460 9.50 38.86 -23.34
N ALA A 461 10.16 39.82 -23.98
CA ALA A 461 10.30 41.18 -23.53
C ALA A 461 9.02 41.98 -23.79
N ASP A 462 8.58 42.77 -22.80
CA ASP A 462 7.94 44.05 -23.08
C ASP A 462 8.15 45.05 -21.93
N ASP A 463 8.51 46.25 -22.36
CA ASP A 463 8.96 47.41 -21.59
C ASP A 463 7.76 48.25 -21.16
N GLU A 464 7.56 48.49 -19.85
CA GLU A 464 6.94 49.75 -19.43
C GLU A 464 7.25 50.18 -17.98
N LYS A 465 7.71 51.41 -17.89
CA LYS A 465 8.15 52.16 -16.70
C LYS A 465 7.02 52.38 -15.68
N SER A 466 7.24 52.08 -14.39
CA SER A 466 6.80 52.99 -13.31
C SER A 466 7.50 52.83 -11.95
N LYS A 467 8.13 53.94 -11.54
CA LYS A 467 8.26 54.53 -10.18
C LYS A 467 8.84 53.68 -9.03
N GLN A 468 10.10 53.99 -8.74
CA GLN A 468 10.84 53.74 -7.50
C GLN A 468 10.03 54.02 -6.22
N ARG A 469 9.91 52.99 -5.37
CA ARG A 469 9.77 53.12 -3.90
C ARG A 469 10.96 52.42 -3.25
N ARG A 470 11.77 53.19 -2.49
CA ARG A 470 12.88 52.67 -1.68
C ARG A 470 12.35 51.74 -0.58
N PRO A 471 12.92 50.54 -0.34
CA PRO A 471 12.53 49.72 0.80
C PRO A 471 13.25 50.19 2.08
N ALA A 472 12.60 49.98 3.21
CA ALA A 472 13.11 50.28 4.55
C ALA A 472 14.33 49.41 4.90
N ARG A 473 15.30 49.99 5.61
CA ARG A 473 16.65 49.45 5.94
C ARG A 473 16.69 48.21 6.86
N SER A 474 15.57 47.62 7.28
CA SER A 474 15.56 46.53 8.28
C SER A 474 15.61 45.10 7.72
N GLY A 475 15.50 44.90 6.40
CA GLY A 475 15.50 43.57 5.75
C GLY A 475 16.76 43.22 4.93
N ALA A 476 17.71 44.15 4.78
CA ALA A 476 18.86 43.98 3.90
C ALA A 476 19.82 42.83 4.29
N PRO A 477 20.16 42.60 5.58
CA PRO A 477 21.08 41.52 5.95
C PRO A 477 20.52 40.13 5.65
N GLN A 478 19.21 39.96 5.81
CA GLN A 478 18.55 38.68 5.58
C GLN A 478 18.35 38.40 4.09
N ALA A 479 18.03 39.42 3.29
CA ALA A 479 17.93 39.29 1.84
C ALA A 479 19.26 38.93 1.15
N VAL A 480 20.38 39.48 1.65
CA VAL A 480 21.73 39.15 1.15
C VAL A 480 22.13 37.74 1.57
N ALA A 481 21.83 37.36 2.81
CA ALA A 481 22.06 36.01 3.32
C ALA A 481 21.30 34.94 2.52
N THR A 482 20.03 35.18 2.18
CA THR A 482 19.25 34.28 1.32
C THR A 482 19.82 34.22 -0.09
N ALA A 483 20.19 35.36 -0.68
CA ALA A 483 20.74 35.40 -2.04
C ALA A 483 22.06 34.62 -2.19
N PHE A 484 22.96 34.70 -1.20
CA PHE A 484 24.21 33.93 -1.20
C PHE A 484 23.97 32.41 -1.18
N LEU A 485 23.06 31.98 -0.31
CA LEU A 485 22.73 30.56 -0.15
C LEU A 485 21.96 30.03 -1.36
N ASP A 486 21.06 30.83 -1.95
CA ASP A 486 20.35 30.48 -3.19
C ASP A 486 21.33 30.34 -4.37
N ALA A 487 22.34 31.21 -4.46
CA ALA A 487 23.39 31.08 -5.47
C ALA A 487 24.18 29.76 -5.29
N LYS A 488 24.49 29.37 -4.04
CA LYS A 488 25.13 28.10 -3.75
C LYS A 488 24.25 26.90 -4.10
N THR A 489 22.94 26.96 -3.84
CA THR A 489 22.00 25.91 -4.25
C THR A 489 22.02 25.72 -5.78
N ARG A 490 22.00 26.81 -6.55
CA ARG A 490 22.05 26.74 -8.02
C ARG A 490 23.37 26.17 -8.55
N GLU A 491 24.48 26.51 -7.90
CA GLU A 491 25.80 25.95 -8.23
C GLU A 491 25.84 24.44 -8.00
N GLU A 492 25.35 23.95 -6.86
CA GLU A 492 25.28 22.51 -6.59
C GLU A 492 24.39 21.76 -7.58
N ILE A 493 23.23 22.33 -7.93
CA ILE A 493 22.35 21.77 -8.96
C ILE A 493 23.06 21.73 -10.32
N SER A 494 23.74 22.80 -10.72
CA SER A 494 24.48 22.85 -11.99
C SER A 494 25.58 21.78 -12.05
N LEU A 495 26.34 21.62 -10.97
CA LEU A 495 27.41 20.61 -10.90
C LEU A 495 26.87 19.19 -11.02
N ASP A 496 25.70 18.91 -10.43
CA ASP A 496 25.05 17.61 -10.58
C ASP A 496 24.51 17.40 -12.00
N LEU A 497 23.90 18.41 -12.61
CA LEU A 497 23.42 18.33 -13.99
C LEU A 497 24.55 18.16 -15.01
N ASP A 498 25.75 18.68 -14.72
CA ASP A 498 26.95 18.47 -15.55
C ASP A 498 27.55 17.06 -15.36
N LYS A 499 27.33 16.44 -14.20
CA LYS A 499 27.94 15.16 -13.82
C LYS A 499 27.08 13.95 -14.14
N TYR A 500 25.76 14.05 -14.00
CA TYR A 500 24.81 12.95 -14.17
C TYR A 500 24.05 13.05 -15.49
N PRO A 501 23.44 11.94 -15.97
CA PRO A 501 22.64 11.98 -17.19
C PRO A 501 21.52 13.02 -17.15
N ALA A 502 21.20 13.56 -18.32
CA ALA A 502 20.20 14.60 -18.50
C ALA A 502 18.81 14.15 -18.02
N LEU A 503 18.03 15.10 -17.50
CA LEU A 503 16.68 14.89 -16.97
C LEU A 503 15.59 14.95 -18.05
N ASP A 504 15.97 14.83 -19.33
CA ASP A 504 14.99 14.72 -20.40
C ASP A 504 14.28 13.36 -20.38
N GLY A 505 13.05 13.32 -20.88
CA GLY A 505 12.21 12.13 -20.79
C GLY A 505 12.78 10.91 -21.52
N GLU A 506 13.56 11.09 -22.58
CA GLU A 506 14.13 9.97 -23.35
C GLU A 506 15.27 9.32 -22.56
N THR A 507 16.22 10.12 -22.07
CA THR A 507 17.33 9.65 -21.24
C THR A 507 16.85 8.98 -19.96
N GLN A 508 15.90 9.60 -19.24
CA GLN A 508 15.38 9.04 -17.99
C GLN A 508 14.58 7.75 -18.22
N GLN A 509 13.81 7.66 -19.31
CA GLN A 509 13.11 6.43 -19.67
C GLN A 509 14.07 5.30 -20.01
N LEU A 510 15.18 5.58 -20.71
CA LEU A 510 16.23 4.59 -20.97
C LEU A 510 16.81 4.04 -19.66
N ILE A 511 17.14 4.93 -18.70
CA ILE A 511 17.65 4.53 -17.39
C ILE A 511 16.66 3.62 -16.66
N VAL A 512 15.37 3.97 -16.66
CA VAL A 512 14.31 3.16 -16.02
C VAL A 512 14.17 1.79 -16.69
N CYS A 513 14.15 1.72 -18.02
CA CYS A 513 14.09 0.44 -18.74
C CYS A 513 15.27 -0.47 -18.39
N GLU A 514 16.49 0.08 -18.43
CA GLU A 514 17.72 -0.64 -18.11
C GLU A 514 17.78 -1.10 -16.64
N TYR A 515 17.24 -0.29 -15.73
CA TYR A 515 17.10 -0.64 -14.32
C TYR A 515 16.11 -1.80 -14.10
N ARG A 516 15.01 -1.83 -14.86
CA ARG A 516 14.03 -2.93 -14.81
C ARG A 516 14.61 -4.23 -15.36
N GLU A 517 15.34 -4.17 -16.48
CA GLU A 517 16.09 -5.33 -17.00
C GLU A 517 17.13 -5.85 -15.99
N LEU A 518 17.85 -4.95 -15.31
CA LEU A 518 18.76 -5.33 -14.23
C LEU A 518 18.01 -6.04 -13.08
N SER A 519 16.84 -5.53 -12.71
CA SER A 519 16.03 -6.10 -11.64
C SER A 519 15.57 -7.53 -11.98
N GLU A 520 15.12 -7.76 -13.21
CA GLU A 520 14.78 -9.11 -13.72
C GLU A 520 16.00 -10.05 -13.68
N ARG A 521 17.19 -9.55 -14.05
CA ARG A 521 18.44 -10.33 -13.98
C ARG A 521 18.81 -10.68 -12.53
N ILE A 522 18.66 -9.74 -11.59
CA ILE A 522 18.92 -9.96 -10.16
C ILE A 522 18.00 -11.04 -9.59
N GLU A 523 16.72 -11.01 -9.97
CA GLU A 523 15.75 -12.04 -9.60
C GLU A 523 16.09 -13.40 -10.22
N ALA A 524 16.44 -13.43 -11.51
CA ALA A 524 16.84 -14.65 -12.22
C ALA A 524 18.12 -15.28 -11.64
N GLU A 525 19.06 -14.47 -11.15
CA GLU A 525 20.27 -14.93 -10.45
C GLU A 525 20.00 -15.42 -9.01
N GLY A 526 18.76 -15.27 -8.53
CA GLY A 526 18.32 -15.74 -7.21
C GLY A 526 18.83 -14.89 -6.06
N LEU A 527 19.20 -13.63 -6.27
CA LEU A 527 19.86 -12.82 -5.23
C LEU A 527 18.94 -12.41 -4.08
N TYR A 528 17.62 -12.51 -4.24
CA TYR A 528 16.67 -12.36 -3.13
C TYR A 528 16.58 -13.61 -2.24
N THR A 529 17.12 -14.74 -2.66
CA THR A 529 17.09 -15.96 -1.84
C THR A 529 18.06 -15.83 -0.66
N CYS A 530 17.52 -16.00 0.55
CA CYS A 530 18.29 -15.89 1.78
C CYS A 530 18.97 -17.22 2.12
N ASN A 531 20.29 -17.22 2.18
CA ASN A 531 21.04 -18.36 2.71
C ASN A 531 21.07 -18.31 4.25
N TYR A 532 20.17 -19.06 4.90
CA TYR A 532 20.09 -19.11 6.37
C TYR A 532 21.38 -19.60 7.05
N THR A 533 22.23 -20.36 6.36
CA THR A 533 23.52 -20.78 6.94
C THR A 533 24.46 -19.59 7.17
N ALA A 534 24.33 -18.52 6.39
CA ALA A 534 25.07 -17.29 6.63
C ALA A 534 24.71 -16.70 8.00
N TYR A 535 23.42 -16.64 8.34
CA TYR A 535 22.95 -16.15 9.64
C TYR A 535 23.32 -17.09 10.80
N ALA A 536 23.49 -18.39 10.56
CA ALA A 536 23.99 -19.31 11.59
C ALA A 536 25.43 -18.95 12.04
N TRP A 537 26.28 -18.51 11.11
CA TRP A 537 27.61 -17.99 11.44
C TRP A 537 27.53 -16.70 12.25
N GLU A 538 26.57 -15.83 11.94
CA GLU A 538 26.36 -14.59 12.69
C GLU A 538 25.88 -14.86 14.11
N VAL A 539 24.91 -15.75 14.29
CA VAL A 539 24.45 -16.20 15.62
C VAL A 539 25.61 -16.78 16.43
N SER A 540 26.51 -17.52 15.79
CA SER A 540 27.72 -18.04 16.44
C SER A 540 28.65 -16.92 16.92
N ARG A 541 28.87 -15.87 16.10
CA ARG A 541 29.65 -14.68 16.48
C ARG A 541 28.99 -13.93 17.63
N TYR A 542 27.67 -13.71 17.57
CA TYR A 542 26.92 -13.00 18.60
C TYR A 542 27.01 -13.74 19.94
N THR A 543 26.83 -15.05 19.90
CA THR A 543 26.96 -15.92 21.07
C THR A 543 28.36 -15.85 21.65
N LEU A 544 29.40 -15.93 20.81
CA LEU A 544 30.79 -15.81 21.26
C LEU A 544 31.07 -14.47 21.94
N LEU A 545 30.69 -13.35 21.30
CA LEU A 545 30.89 -12.01 21.85
C LEU A 545 30.16 -11.82 23.19
N PHE A 546 28.93 -12.31 23.30
CA PHE A 546 28.15 -12.23 24.53
C PHE A 546 28.72 -13.13 25.64
N VAL A 547 29.18 -14.34 25.32
CA VAL A 547 29.85 -15.23 26.29
C VAL A 547 31.16 -14.60 26.78
N LEU A 548 31.96 -14.02 25.88
CA LEU A 548 33.19 -13.32 26.26
C LEU A 548 32.90 -12.14 27.18
N MET A 549 31.86 -11.35 26.87
CA MET A 549 31.37 -10.28 27.75
C MET A 549 31.08 -10.82 29.16
N LEU A 550 30.33 -11.91 29.29
CA LEU A 550 29.99 -12.52 30.59
C LEU A 550 31.21 -13.08 31.34
N VAL A 551 32.15 -13.71 30.62
CA VAL A 551 33.40 -14.23 31.20
C VAL A 551 34.22 -13.09 31.78
N PHE A 552 34.46 -12.02 31.02
CA PHE A 552 35.22 -10.87 31.51
C PHE A 552 34.47 -10.08 32.59
N LEU A 553 33.13 -10.06 32.56
CA LEU A 553 32.32 -9.48 33.64
C LEU A 553 32.57 -10.24 34.95
N ARG A 554 32.55 -11.57 34.91
CA ARG A 554 32.81 -12.43 36.07
C ARG A 554 34.24 -12.31 36.60
N LEU A 555 35.21 -12.09 35.70
CA LEU A 555 36.61 -11.78 36.06
C LEU A 555 36.81 -10.35 36.57
N LYS A 556 35.75 -9.53 36.63
CA LYS A 556 35.77 -8.10 36.98
C LYS A 556 36.65 -7.24 36.06
N TRP A 557 36.89 -7.70 34.84
CA TRP A 557 37.58 -6.94 33.80
C TRP A 557 36.56 -6.10 33.03
N TYR A 558 36.00 -5.11 33.74
CA TYR A 558 34.80 -4.39 33.29
C TYR A 558 34.98 -3.68 31.94
N SER A 559 36.13 -3.03 31.71
CA SER A 559 36.40 -2.35 30.43
C SER A 559 36.44 -3.30 29.24
N LEU A 560 37.05 -4.47 29.40
CA LEU A 560 37.12 -5.46 28.32
C LEU A 560 35.77 -6.15 28.11
N SER A 561 35.06 -6.45 29.19
CA SER A 561 33.68 -6.93 29.13
C SER A 561 32.77 -5.96 28.38
N ALA A 562 32.86 -4.66 28.69
CA ALA A 562 32.12 -3.61 28.01
C ALA A 562 32.46 -3.53 26.52
N ALA A 563 33.72 -3.70 26.14
CA ALA A 563 34.13 -3.72 24.75
C ALA A 563 33.50 -4.89 23.98
N PHE A 564 33.48 -6.10 24.56
CA PHE A 564 32.78 -7.24 23.95
C PHE A 564 31.27 -7.03 23.84
N LEU A 565 30.64 -6.36 24.83
CA LEU A 565 29.23 -5.97 24.73
C LEU A 565 28.98 -4.97 23.58
N GLY A 566 29.86 -3.98 23.44
CA GLY A 566 29.79 -3.03 22.34
C GLY A 566 29.97 -3.69 20.97
N CYS A 567 30.93 -4.61 20.84
CA CYS A 567 31.11 -5.42 19.63
C CYS A 567 29.89 -6.29 19.33
N PHE A 568 29.27 -6.88 20.37
CA PHE A 568 28.02 -7.63 20.23
C PHE A 568 26.91 -6.75 19.64
N TRP A 569 26.68 -5.55 20.19
CA TRP A 569 25.68 -4.63 19.65
C TRP A 569 26.01 -4.09 18.26
N HIS A 570 27.28 -3.80 17.98
CA HIS A 570 27.76 -3.41 16.64
C HIS A 570 27.40 -4.46 15.60
N GLN A 571 27.57 -5.74 15.91
CA GLN A 571 27.33 -6.83 14.97
C GLN A 571 25.84 -7.20 14.86
N LEU A 572 25.10 -7.03 15.96
CA LEU A 572 23.69 -7.40 16.08
C LEU A 572 22.76 -6.49 15.27
N VAL A 573 23.08 -5.19 15.18
CA VAL A 573 22.26 -4.21 14.44
C VAL A 573 22.11 -4.57 12.96
N PHE A 574 23.10 -5.23 12.35
CA PHE A 574 23.02 -5.65 10.95
C PHE A 574 21.89 -6.67 10.71
N THR A 575 21.68 -7.60 11.65
CA THR A 575 20.58 -8.57 11.53
C THR A 575 19.22 -7.91 11.80
N ALA A 576 19.17 -6.96 12.74
CA ALA A 576 17.96 -6.16 12.95
C ALA A 576 17.60 -5.34 11.70
N HIS A 577 18.60 -4.74 11.05
CA HIS A 577 18.46 -3.99 9.81
C HIS A 577 17.89 -4.87 8.68
N ASP A 578 18.50 -6.03 8.44
CA ASP A 578 18.03 -6.97 7.41
C ASP A 578 16.57 -7.42 7.66
N ALA A 579 16.25 -7.71 8.92
CA ALA A 579 14.89 -8.08 9.32
C ALA A 579 13.91 -6.90 9.17
N GLY A 580 14.36 -5.68 9.44
CA GLY A 580 13.58 -4.46 9.27
C GLY A 580 13.15 -4.23 7.81
N HIS A 581 14.02 -4.61 6.86
CA HIS A 581 13.78 -4.61 5.41
C HIS A 581 13.16 -5.89 4.86
N ILE A 582 12.77 -6.83 5.73
CA ILE A 582 12.14 -8.10 5.34
C ILE A 582 13.06 -8.94 4.43
N ALA A 583 14.38 -8.82 4.59
CA ALA A 583 15.37 -9.48 3.75
C ALA A 583 15.70 -10.91 4.20
N ILE A 584 15.16 -11.40 5.32
CA ILE A 584 15.54 -12.68 5.92
C ILE A 584 14.57 -13.79 5.51
N THR A 585 13.28 -13.61 5.80
CA THR A 585 12.23 -14.59 5.45
C THR A 585 11.26 -14.10 4.38
N HIS A 586 11.35 -12.82 3.99
CA HIS A 586 10.38 -12.16 3.09
C HIS A 586 8.94 -12.13 3.64
N ASN A 587 8.73 -12.54 4.89
CA ASN A 587 7.47 -12.45 5.60
C ASN A 587 7.49 -11.27 6.57
N PHE A 588 6.60 -10.30 6.33
CA PHE A 588 6.52 -9.08 7.12
C PHE A 588 6.42 -9.31 8.64
N GLN A 589 5.58 -10.26 9.07
CA GLN A 589 5.37 -10.50 10.51
C GLN A 589 6.57 -11.19 11.14
N VAL A 590 7.07 -12.23 10.49
CA VAL A 590 8.19 -13.02 11.01
C VAL A 590 9.44 -12.15 11.11
N ASP A 591 9.79 -11.42 10.06
CA ASP A 591 10.99 -10.58 10.05
C ASP A 591 10.83 -9.39 10.99
N THR A 592 9.66 -8.77 11.07
CA THR A 592 9.44 -7.68 12.05
C THR A 592 9.56 -8.19 13.49
N CYS A 593 9.00 -9.36 13.82
CA CYS A 593 9.12 -9.94 15.17
C CYS A 593 10.57 -10.34 15.48
N LEU A 594 11.27 -10.94 14.52
CA LEU A 594 12.69 -11.27 14.64
C LEU A 594 13.52 -10.01 14.87
N GLY A 595 13.28 -8.96 14.10
CA GLY A 595 13.94 -7.67 14.25
C GLY A 595 13.64 -7.02 15.59
N ILE A 596 12.40 -7.09 16.11
CA ILE A 596 12.05 -6.56 17.43
C ILE A 596 12.75 -7.38 18.53
N PHE A 597 12.79 -8.70 18.42
CA PHE A 597 13.51 -9.52 19.39
C PHE A 597 15.00 -9.14 19.44
N VAL A 598 15.62 -9.00 18.27
CA VAL A 598 17.03 -8.64 18.16
C VAL A 598 17.27 -7.20 18.64
N ALA A 599 16.58 -6.22 18.05
CA ALA A 599 16.77 -4.79 18.33
C ALA A 599 16.32 -4.41 19.73
N ASP A 600 15.11 -4.79 20.17
CA ASP A 600 14.53 -4.32 21.43
C ASP A 600 15.02 -5.14 22.63
N PHE A 601 14.94 -6.48 22.60
CA PHE A 601 15.30 -7.30 23.77
C PHE A 601 16.81 -7.36 24.00
N LEU A 602 17.60 -7.48 22.93
CA LEU A 602 19.06 -7.63 23.02
C LEU A 602 19.78 -6.30 22.80
N GLY A 603 19.25 -5.44 21.92
CA GLY A 603 19.85 -4.17 21.54
C GLY A 603 19.29 -2.94 22.25
N GLY A 604 18.14 -3.00 22.93
CA GLY A 604 17.50 -1.84 23.55
C GLY A 604 17.08 -0.73 22.58
N LEU A 605 16.91 -1.03 21.29
CA LEU A 605 16.52 -0.08 20.25
C LEU A 605 15.19 -0.50 19.62
N SER A 606 14.31 0.45 19.33
CA SER A 606 13.02 0.20 18.69
C SER A 606 13.20 -0.06 17.20
N LEU A 607 12.87 -1.28 16.75
CA LEU A 607 12.85 -1.60 15.33
C LEU A 607 11.79 -0.78 14.58
N CYS A 608 10.61 -0.58 15.15
CA CYS A 608 9.51 0.11 14.46
C CYS A 608 9.79 1.61 14.32
N TRP A 609 10.42 2.26 15.31
CA TRP A 609 10.94 3.62 15.14
C TRP A 609 11.91 3.67 13.97
N TRP A 610 12.87 2.74 13.94
CA TRP A 610 13.86 2.69 12.87
C TRP A 610 13.19 2.49 11.51
N LYS A 611 12.21 1.59 11.38
CA LYS A 611 11.45 1.38 10.13
C LYS A 611 10.70 2.64 9.69
N ASP A 612 9.98 3.29 10.60
CA ASP A 612 9.20 4.50 10.31
C ASP A 612 10.10 5.64 9.79
N ASN A 613 11.26 5.81 10.40
CA ASN A 613 12.26 6.81 10.02
C ASN A 613 12.99 6.43 8.72
N HIS A 614 13.53 5.21 8.68
CA HIS A 614 14.44 4.77 7.62
C HIS A 614 13.71 4.50 6.30
N ASN A 615 12.44 4.08 6.31
CA ASN A 615 11.65 4.00 5.07
C ASN A 615 11.46 5.36 4.42
N VAL A 616 11.32 6.44 5.20
CA VAL A 616 11.27 7.80 4.64
C VAL A 616 12.62 8.17 4.04
N HIS A 617 13.72 7.92 4.76
CA HIS A 617 15.08 8.12 4.24
C HIS A 617 15.30 7.45 2.88
N HIS A 618 14.85 6.22 2.70
CA HIS A 618 14.93 5.49 1.43
C HIS A 618 14.16 6.14 0.26
N ILE A 619 13.06 6.83 0.55
CA ILE A 619 12.23 7.49 -0.48
C ILE A 619 12.75 8.89 -0.84
N VAL A 620 13.38 9.59 0.09
CA VAL A 620 13.82 11.00 -0.08
C VAL A 620 15.29 11.19 0.28
N THR A 621 16.12 10.20 0.00
CA THR A 621 17.53 10.13 0.43
C THR A 621 18.28 11.43 0.18
N ASN A 622 18.91 11.93 1.24
CA ASN A 622 19.74 13.13 1.28
C ASN A 622 19.01 14.45 0.95
N SER A 623 17.66 14.49 0.98
CA SER A 623 16.88 15.74 0.88
C SER A 623 16.87 16.49 2.22
N PRO A 624 17.39 17.73 2.32
CA PRO A 624 17.51 18.44 3.60
C PRO A 624 16.19 18.66 4.35
N GLU A 625 15.07 18.80 3.63
CA GLU A 625 13.73 19.05 4.17
C GLU A 625 12.95 17.80 4.58
N HIS A 626 13.34 16.66 3.99
CA HIS A 626 12.50 15.48 3.94
C HIS A 626 13.15 14.24 4.55
N ASP A 627 14.48 14.15 4.51
CA ASP A 627 15.23 13.01 5.00
C ASP A 627 15.60 13.15 6.49
N PRO A 628 14.99 12.36 7.39
CA PRO A 628 15.28 12.48 8.82
C PRO A 628 16.68 11.99 9.22
N ASP A 629 17.37 11.23 8.37
CA ASP A 629 18.70 10.67 8.66
C ASP A 629 19.84 11.69 8.50
N ILE A 630 19.55 12.90 8.01
CA ILE A 630 20.54 14.00 7.90
C ILE A 630 20.16 15.24 8.72
N GLU A 631 19.00 15.20 9.40
CA GLU A 631 18.41 16.32 10.15
C GLU A 631 18.94 16.40 11.60
N HIS A 632 20.23 16.68 11.74
CA HIS A 632 20.96 16.60 13.02
C HIS A 632 21.20 17.94 13.74
N MET A 633 20.46 18.98 13.36
CA MET A 633 20.58 20.28 14.01
C MET A 633 20.32 20.17 15.52
N PRO A 634 21.16 20.80 16.38
CA PRO A 634 22.19 21.78 16.06
C PRO A 634 23.61 21.23 15.84
N PHE A 635 23.82 19.90 15.87
CA PHE A 635 25.16 19.31 15.92
C PHE A 635 25.85 19.19 14.56
N PHE A 636 25.10 18.81 13.53
CA PHE A 636 25.61 18.69 12.16
C PHE A 636 24.68 19.36 11.16
N ALA A 637 25.29 19.96 10.14
CA ALA A 637 24.64 20.44 8.94
C ALA A 637 25.48 20.00 7.75
N ILE A 638 24.92 19.13 6.91
CA ILE A 638 25.60 18.58 5.73
C ILE A 638 25.29 19.37 4.44
N SER A 639 24.37 20.33 4.52
CA SER A 639 23.96 21.23 3.45
C SER A 639 23.88 22.67 3.97
N HIS A 640 24.19 23.63 3.12
CA HIS A 640 24.02 25.05 3.41
C HIS A 640 22.56 25.45 3.62
N ARG A 641 21.59 24.65 3.15
CA ARG A 641 20.16 24.90 3.35
C ARG A 641 19.77 24.98 4.83
N PHE A 642 20.44 24.21 5.70
CA PHE A 642 20.20 24.28 7.15
C PHE A 642 20.56 25.65 7.76
N LEU A 643 21.39 26.46 7.10
CA LEU A 643 21.78 27.80 7.56
C LEU A 643 20.65 28.84 7.41
N GLN A 644 19.57 28.52 6.68
CA GLN A 644 18.39 29.39 6.54
C GLN A 644 17.30 29.14 7.59
N SER A 645 17.52 28.20 8.53
CA SER A 645 16.47 27.57 9.32
C SER A 645 15.44 26.85 8.45
N LEU A 646 15.40 25.53 8.57
CA LEU A 646 14.67 24.68 7.65
C LEU A 646 13.53 23.94 8.34
N ARG A 647 12.36 23.83 7.71
CA ARG A 647 11.26 23.02 8.25
C ARG A 647 11.45 21.57 7.84
N SER A 648 11.65 20.69 8.83
CA SER A 648 11.59 19.25 8.65
C SER A 648 10.14 18.83 8.41
N THR A 649 9.90 18.14 7.31
CA THR A 649 8.59 17.52 7.01
C THR A 649 8.40 16.21 7.77
N TYR A 650 9.47 15.50 8.12
CA TYR A 650 9.39 14.29 8.93
C TYR A 650 9.11 14.59 10.41
N TYR A 651 9.88 15.47 11.05
CA TYR A 651 9.65 15.83 12.45
C TYR A 651 8.60 16.92 12.65
N GLU A 652 8.09 17.51 11.56
CA GLU A 652 7.10 18.61 11.56
C GLU A 652 7.54 19.82 12.40
N LYS A 653 8.85 20.07 12.46
CA LYS A 653 9.47 21.11 13.29
C LYS A 653 10.43 21.96 12.46
N ILE A 654 10.61 23.22 12.86
CA ILE A 654 11.63 24.09 12.29
C ILE A 654 12.97 23.78 12.98
N MET A 655 13.96 23.37 12.20
CA MET A 655 15.36 23.26 12.60
C MET A 655 16.00 24.63 12.53
N VAL A 656 15.96 25.34 13.67
CA VAL A 656 16.41 26.73 13.75
C VAL A 656 17.93 26.82 13.70
N TYR A 657 18.45 27.73 12.88
CA TYR A 657 19.86 28.13 12.87
C TYR A 657 20.10 29.23 13.92
N ASP A 658 20.13 28.82 15.20
CA ASP A 658 20.26 29.71 16.34
C ASP A 658 21.73 29.87 16.83
N ALA A 659 21.94 30.47 18.01
CA ALA A 659 23.26 30.63 18.58
C ALA A 659 23.95 29.29 18.91
N ALA A 660 23.19 28.27 19.32
CA ALA A 660 23.74 26.95 19.62
C ALA A 660 24.17 26.25 18.33
N ALA A 661 23.33 26.29 17.29
CA ALA A 661 23.69 25.78 15.96
C ALA A 661 24.95 26.46 15.42
N ARG A 662 25.03 27.80 15.48
CA ARG A 662 26.24 28.54 15.07
C ARG A 662 27.49 28.09 15.83
N PHE A 663 27.37 27.86 17.14
CA PHE A 663 28.47 27.37 17.96
C PHE A 663 28.92 25.98 17.51
N PHE A 664 28.03 24.98 17.52
CA PHE A 664 28.40 23.59 17.18
C PHE A 664 28.86 23.45 15.72
N LEU A 665 28.18 24.09 14.78
CA LEU A 665 28.53 24.04 13.36
C LEU A 665 29.87 24.73 13.03
N SER A 666 30.39 25.60 13.90
CA SER A 666 31.70 26.21 13.68
C SER A 666 32.87 25.21 13.79
N PHE A 667 32.67 24.09 14.49
CA PHE A 667 33.68 23.05 14.70
C PHE A 667 33.13 21.62 14.44
N GLN A 668 32.02 21.49 13.69
CA GLN A 668 31.39 20.19 13.41
C GLN A 668 32.35 19.18 12.76
N SER A 669 33.25 19.63 11.88
CA SER A 669 34.24 18.75 11.23
C SER A 669 35.23 18.13 12.22
N TRP A 670 35.59 18.87 13.28
CA TRP A 670 36.45 18.34 14.35
C TRP A 670 35.67 17.48 15.35
N SER A 671 34.45 17.89 15.70
CA SER A 671 33.63 17.19 16.69
C SER A 671 32.90 15.95 16.15
N TYR A 672 32.93 15.71 14.84
CA TYR A 672 32.25 14.61 14.15
C TYR A 672 32.39 13.26 14.86
N TYR A 673 33.60 12.72 14.98
CA TYR A 673 33.83 11.43 15.62
C TYR A 673 33.44 11.41 17.10
N VAL A 674 33.66 12.52 17.82
CA VAL A 674 33.34 12.64 19.24
C VAL A 674 31.83 12.57 19.46
N ILE A 675 31.04 13.23 18.62
CA ILE A 675 29.57 13.21 18.72
C ILE A 675 29.02 11.83 18.32
N LEU A 676 29.59 11.18 17.30
CA LEU A 676 29.17 9.83 16.90
C LEU A 676 29.34 8.78 18.01
N CYS A 677 30.32 8.96 18.91
CA CYS A 677 30.45 8.14 20.12
C CYS A 677 29.21 8.15 21.04
N PHE A 678 28.36 9.17 20.92
CA PHE A 678 27.12 9.30 21.68
C PHE A 678 25.86 8.95 20.87
N GLY A 679 25.99 8.55 19.60
CA GLY A 679 24.87 8.27 18.70
C GLY A 679 23.86 7.28 19.30
N ARG A 680 24.36 6.20 19.92
CA ARG A 680 23.51 5.17 20.54
C ARG A 680 22.62 5.70 21.66
N PHE A 681 23.07 6.68 22.44
CA PHE A 681 22.22 7.30 23.48
C PHE A 681 21.05 8.07 22.86
N ASN A 682 21.28 8.73 21.73
CA ASN A 682 20.22 9.38 20.98
C ASN A 682 19.20 8.35 20.45
N LEU A 683 19.67 7.18 19.98
CA LEU A 683 18.78 6.10 19.55
C LEU A 683 17.88 5.56 20.67
N TYR A 684 18.37 5.46 21.92
CA TYR A 684 17.49 5.12 23.06
C TYR A 684 16.40 6.16 23.28
N ARG A 685 16.76 7.45 23.24
CA ARG A 685 15.79 8.54 23.38
C ARG A 685 14.72 8.43 22.30
N LEU A 686 15.12 8.22 21.04
CA LEU A 686 14.20 8.11 19.90
C LEU A 686 13.29 6.89 20.04
N SER A 687 13.85 5.74 20.41
CA SER A 687 13.10 4.50 20.67
C SER A 687 12.01 4.69 21.71
N TRP A 688 12.36 5.22 22.88
CA TRP A 688 11.38 5.49 23.94
C TRP A 688 10.37 6.56 23.55
N THR A 689 10.79 7.62 22.85
CA THR A 689 9.89 8.68 22.39
C THR A 689 8.82 8.11 21.46
N TYR A 690 9.23 7.29 20.49
CA TYR A 690 8.34 6.64 19.54
C TYR A 690 7.32 5.73 20.24
N ILE A 691 7.78 4.86 21.14
CA ILE A 691 6.94 3.92 21.88
C ILE A 691 6.00 4.64 22.84
N ILE A 692 6.45 5.66 23.58
CA ILE A 692 5.62 6.36 24.58
C ILE A 692 4.57 7.24 23.90
N LEU A 693 4.96 8.01 22.88
CA LEU A 693 4.04 8.90 22.17
C LEU A 693 3.11 8.13 21.21
N GLY A 694 3.43 6.88 20.89
CA GLY A 694 2.60 6.04 20.03
C GLY A 694 2.53 6.59 18.62
N LEU A 695 3.71 6.88 18.06
CA LEU A 695 3.88 7.47 16.74
C LEU A 695 3.74 6.43 15.61
N GLY A 696 3.87 5.14 15.91
CA GLY A 696 3.68 4.06 14.95
C GLY A 696 2.23 3.73 14.59
N PRO A 697 2.03 2.81 13.63
CA PRO A 697 0.70 2.33 13.23
C PRO A 697 -0.12 1.84 14.42
N ARG A 698 -1.38 2.27 14.52
CA ARG A 698 -2.30 1.87 15.61
C ARG A 698 -3.34 0.84 15.17
N ARG A 699 -3.39 0.55 13.87
CA ARG A 699 -4.37 -0.32 13.24
C ARG A 699 -3.66 -1.28 12.29
N GLY A 700 -4.36 -2.36 11.92
CA GLY A 700 -3.84 -3.35 10.99
C GLY A 700 -2.76 -4.26 11.59
N ARG A 701 -2.06 -4.98 10.71
CA ARG A 701 -1.15 -6.09 11.07
C ARG A 701 0.02 -5.66 11.97
N ALA A 702 0.40 -4.37 11.96
CA ALA A 702 1.51 -3.84 12.75
C ALA A 702 1.08 -3.19 14.08
N GLY A 703 -0.23 -3.03 14.34
CA GLY A 703 -0.72 -2.24 15.47
C GLY A 703 -0.30 -2.76 16.85
N TRP A 704 -0.06 -4.06 16.98
CA TRP A 704 0.34 -4.71 18.22
C TRP A 704 1.86 -4.69 18.46
N HIS A 705 2.68 -4.41 17.43
CA HIS A 705 4.14 -4.43 17.52
C HIS A 705 4.67 -3.45 18.59
N ARG A 706 4.00 -2.31 18.78
CA ARG A 706 4.32 -1.35 19.84
C ARG A 706 4.38 -1.99 21.23
N TRP A 707 3.48 -2.93 21.53
CA TRP A 707 3.45 -3.59 22.83
C TRP A 707 4.57 -4.61 22.97
N LEU A 708 4.91 -5.31 21.87
CA LEU A 708 6.06 -6.19 21.84
C LEU A 708 7.38 -5.42 22.04
N GLU A 709 7.53 -4.27 21.38
CA GLU A 709 8.68 -3.39 21.59
C GLU A 709 8.74 -2.88 23.03
N ALA A 710 7.62 -2.45 23.61
CA ALA A 710 7.58 -1.99 25.00
C ALA A 710 8.04 -3.09 25.97
N VAL A 711 7.61 -4.34 25.76
CA VAL A 711 8.08 -5.50 26.54
C VAL A 711 9.58 -5.71 26.30
N GLY A 712 10.04 -5.68 25.05
CA GLY A 712 11.44 -5.84 24.69
C GLY A 712 12.34 -4.80 25.36
N GLN A 713 11.94 -3.53 25.36
CA GLN A 713 12.65 -2.45 26.03
C GLN A 713 12.73 -2.66 27.55
N VAL A 714 11.61 -3.03 28.19
CA VAL A 714 11.60 -3.34 29.63
C VAL A 714 12.53 -4.52 29.93
N CYS A 715 12.48 -5.58 29.13
CA CYS A 715 13.38 -6.72 29.25
C CYS A 715 14.85 -6.31 29.10
N PHE A 716 15.17 -5.47 28.11
CA PHE A 716 16.53 -4.96 27.89
C PHE A 716 17.05 -4.22 29.10
N TRP A 717 16.32 -3.22 29.60
CA TRP A 717 16.76 -2.43 30.75
C TRP A 717 16.80 -3.26 32.04
N ALA A 718 15.98 -4.31 32.16
CA ALA A 718 16.06 -5.25 33.27
C ALA A 718 17.35 -6.07 33.25
N TRP A 719 17.76 -6.66 32.12
CA TRP A 719 18.99 -7.44 32.10
C TRP A 719 20.24 -6.56 32.01
N PHE A 720 20.25 -5.53 31.17
CA PHE A 720 21.41 -4.66 30.97
C PHE A 720 21.55 -3.65 32.11
N GLY A 721 20.54 -2.81 32.33
CA GLY A 721 20.59 -1.74 33.33
C GLY A 721 20.63 -2.28 34.76
N TYR A 722 19.68 -3.16 35.10
CA TYR A 722 19.60 -3.71 36.46
C TYR A 722 20.54 -4.91 36.67
N GLY A 723 20.50 -5.92 35.79
CA GLY A 723 21.28 -7.16 35.94
C GLY A 723 22.79 -6.97 35.79
N VAL A 724 23.23 -6.41 34.66
CA VAL A 724 24.66 -6.23 34.34
C VAL A 724 25.21 -5.01 35.07
N VAL A 725 24.68 -3.81 34.83
CA VAL A 725 25.28 -2.57 35.33
C VAL A 725 25.07 -2.41 36.84
N TYR A 726 23.84 -2.49 37.35
CA TYR A 726 23.57 -2.22 38.77
C TYR A 726 23.99 -3.36 39.70
N ARG A 727 23.61 -4.61 39.40
CA ARG A 727 23.88 -5.76 40.29
C ARG A 727 25.29 -6.34 40.17
N SER A 728 25.88 -6.36 38.97
CA SER A 728 27.10 -7.17 38.71
C SER A 728 28.40 -6.37 38.78
N ILE A 729 28.33 -5.04 38.83
CA ILE A 729 29.49 -4.14 38.91
C ILE A 729 29.49 -3.42 40.27
N ASP A 730 30.59 -3.54 40.99
CA ASP A 730 30.72 -3.11 42.39
C ASP A 730 30.78 -1.58 42.56
N SER A 731 31.57 -0.87 41.74
CA SER A 731 31.84 0.56 41.88
C SER A 731 31.03 1.42 40.90
N ASN A 732 30.60 2.61 41.35
CA ASN A 732 29.91 3.57 40.48
C ASN A 732 30.80 4.09 39.34
N TRP A 733 32.11 4.21 39.54
CA TRP A 733 33.02 4.61 38.48
C TRP A 733 33.17 3.51 37.42
N ASP A 734 33.29 2.25 37.86
CA ASP A 734 33.35 1.11 36.94
C ASP A 734 32.06 0.97 36.12
N ARG A 735 30.89 1.24 36.73
CA ARG A 735 29.61 1.30 36.01
C ARG A 735 29.63 2.37 34.93
N PHE A 736 30.10 3.57 35.25
CA PHE A 736 30.24 4.66 34.29
C PHE A 736 31.18 4.26 33.14
N VAL A 737 32.37 3.73 33.44
CA VAL A 737 33.33 3.28 32.44
C VAL A 737 32.75 2.16 31.56
N PHE A 738 32.06 1.19 32.16
CA PHE A 738 31.43 0.10 31.44
C PHE A 738 30.37 0.60 30.46
N VAL A 739 29.49 1.50 30.90
CA VAL A 739 28.48 2.12 30.04
C VAL A 739 29.16 2.91 28.93
N MET A 740 30.13 3.77 29.23
CA MET A 740 30.79 4.58 28.21
C MET A 740 31.49 3.70 27.16
N ILE A 741 32.32 2.73 27.56
CA ILE A 741 33.06 1.88 26.61
C ILE A 741 32.09 1.06 25.75
N SER A 742 31.09 0.41 26.34
CA SER A 742 30.13 -0.41 25.59
C SER A 742 29.35 0.39 24.54
N HIS A 743 29.15 1.69 24.74
CA HIS A 743 28.44 2.56 23.80
C HIS A 743 29.39 3.15 22.75
N VAL A 744 30.58 3.61 23.16
CA VAL A 744 31.59 4.14 22.22
C VAL A 744 32.04 3.08 21.22
N VAL A 745 32.15 1.81 21.62
CA VAL A 745 32.55 0.73 20.73
C VAL A 745 31.54 0.49 19.59
N THR A 746 30.30 0.97 19.72
CA THR A 746 29.29 0.94 18.63
C THR A 746 29.41 2.11 17.64
N MET A 747 30.29 3.08 17.89
CA MET A 747 30.53 4.24 17.01
C MET A 747 30.76 3.86 15.54
N PRO A 748 31.52 2.79 15.19
CA PRO A 748 31.76 2.44 13.80
C PRO A 748 30.50 2.15 12.96
N VAL A 749 29.37 1.74 13.56
CA VAL A 749 28.09 1.62 12.83
C VAL A 749 27.59 3.00 12.38
N HIS A 750 27.55 3.96 13.32
CA HIS A 750 27.10 5.33 13.04
C HIS A 750 28.01 6.01 12.02
N LEU A 751 29.30 5.74 12.11
CA LEU A 751 30.27 6.21 11.13
C LEU A 751 29.98 5.67 9.74
N GLN A 752 29.68 4.38 9.59
CA GLN A 752 29.40 3.79 8.27
C GLN A 752 28.13 4.35 7.63
N ILE A 753 27.05 4.52 8.41
CA ILE A 753 25.81 5.11 7.92
C ILE A 753 26.07 6.54 7.43
N THR A 754 26.74 7.36 8.23
CA THR A 754 27.00 8.76 7.84
C THR A 754 28.04 8.88 6.72
N LEU A 755 29.00 7.94 6.65
CA LEU A 755 30.03 7.89 5.61
C LEU A 755 29.45 7.77 4.19
N SER A 756 28.38 6.99 4.05
CA SER A 756 27.78 6.70 2.76
C SER A 756 26.85 7.79 2.22
N HIS A 757 26.54 8.81 3.02
CA HIS A 757 25.50 9.80 2.69
C HIS A 757 25.99 11.25 2.87
N PHE A 758 26.73 11.56 3.93
CA PHE A 758 27.07 12.95 4.28
C PHE A 758 27.96 13.64 3.25
N ALA A 759 28.72 12.88 2.47
CA ALA A 759 29.56 13.40 1.38
C ALA A 759 28.81 13.51 0.03
N MET A 760 27.62 12.94 -0.06
CA MET A 760 26.87 12.81 -1.30
C MET A 760 25.98 14.03 -1.55
N SER A 761 25.44 14.13 -2.77
CA SER A 761 24.69 15.33 -3.17
C SER A 761 23.40 15.47 -2.38
N THR A 762 23.18 16.67 -1.83
CA THR A 762 21.93 17.10 -1.18
C THR A 762 21.05 17.92 -2.12
N ALA A 763 21.39 17.99 -3.42
CA ALA A 763 20.67 18.80 -4.39
C ALA A 763 19.35 18.14 -4.82
N GLU A 764 18.32 18.95 -5.00
CA GLU A 764 17.01 18.52 -5.51
C GLU A 764 16.92 18.84 -7.01
N LEU A 765 17.01 17.81 -7.84
CA LEU A 765 16.99 17.93 -9.30
C LEU A 765 15.57 18.00 -9.90
N GLY A 766 14.54 17.81 -9.07
CA GLY A 766 13.14 17.86 -9.46
C GLY A 766 12.49 16.47 -9.62
N PRO A 767 11.20 16.43 -9.97
CA PRO A 767 10.41 15.19 -10.01
C PRO A 767 10.68 14.32 -11.24
N ASP A 768 11.39 14.84 -12.24
CA ASP A 768 11.72 14.14 -13.49
C ASP A 768 12.96 13.24 -13.35
N GLU A 769 13.72 13.35 -12.26
CA GLU A 769 14.83 12.44 -11.95
C GLU A 769 14.31 11.03 -11.59
N SER A 770 14.77 10.02 -12.31
CA SER A 770 14.40 8.62 -12.08
C SER A 770 14.88 8.09 -10.72
N PHE A 771 14.13 7.14 -10.16
CA PHE A 771 14.46 6.46 -8.90
C PHE A 771 15.93 5.95 -8.86
N PRO A 772 16.41 5.15 -9.82
CA PRO A 772 17.77 4.61 -9.77
C PRO A 772 18.86 5.69 -9.83
N GLN A 773 18.68 6.72 -10.66
CA GLN A 773 19.64 7.83 -10.74
C GLN A 773 19.73 8.58 -9.42
N ARG A 774 18.58 8.89 -8.81
CA ARG A 774 18.52 9.58 -7.52
C ARG A 774 19.22 8.79 -6.42
N MET A 775 18.95 7.48 -6.32
CA MET A 775 19.58 6.62 -5.30
C MET A 775 21.11 6.57 -5.49
N LEU A 776 21.59 6.41 -6.73
CA LEU A 776 23.02 6.37 -7.04
C LEU A 776 23.73 7.72 -6.86
N ARG A 777 23.04 8.84 -7.03
CA ARG A 777 23.58 10.18 -6.83
C ARG A 777 23.71 10.56 -5.35
N THR A 778 22.78 10.08 -4.53
CA THR A 778 22.63 10.48 -3.12
C THR A 778 23.30 9.51 -2.14
N THR A 779 23.87 8.41 -2.63
CA THR A 779 24.54 7.39 -1.81
C THR A 779 25.89 6.99 -2.41
N MET A 780 26.80 6.47 -1.57
CA MET A 780 28.06 5.89 -2.01
C MET A 780 28.38 4.58 -1.29
N ASP A 781 29.17 3.75 -1.96
CA ASP A 781 29.71 2.52 -1.43
C ASP A 781 31.14 2.70 -0.90
N VAL A 782 31.51 1.82 0.02
CA VAL A 782 32.86 1.75 0.58
C VAL A 782 33.59 0.53 0.02
N ASP A 783 34.67 0.77 -0.72
CA ASP A 783 35.53 -0.28 -1.21
C ASP A 783 36.34 -0.88 -0.05
N CYS A 784 36.09 -2.16 0.21
CA CYS A 784 36.80 -2.93 1.22
C CYS A 784 36.97 -4.41 0.82
N PRO A 785 38.08 -5.04 1.24
CA PRO A 785 38.29 -6.47 1.04
C PRO A 785 37.17 -7.34 1.65
N PRO A 786 36.82 -8.49 1.03
CA PRO A 786 35.71 -9.35 1.51
C PRO A 786 35.83 -9.85 2.95
N TRP A 787 37.05 -9.97 3.50
CA TRP A 787 37.24 -10.41 4.89
C TRP A 787 36.78 -9.36 5.91
N LEU A 788 36.54 -8.11 5.51
CA LEU A 788 35.93 -7.07 6.34
C LEU A 788 34.40 -7.03 6.24
N ASP A 789 33.77 -7.91 5.46
CA ASP A 789 32.31 -7.92 5.29
C ASP A 789 31.56 -8.13 6.60
N PHE A 790 32.11 -8.94 7.51
CA PHE A 790 31.51 -9.11 8.84
C PHE A 790 31.60 -7.81 9.66
N PHE A 791 32.67 -7.03 9.51
CA PHE A 791 32.87 -5.79 10.26
C PHE A 791 31.89 -4.70 9.80
N HIS A 792 31.69 -4.60 8.48
CA HIS A 792 30.78 -3.61 7.89
C HIS A 792 29.31 -4.07 7.85
N GLY A 793 29.06 -5.37 7.90
CA GLY A 793 27.71 -5.92 8.01
C GLY A 793 26.80 -5.62 6.82
N GLY A 794 27.36 -5.35 5.64
CA GLY A 794 26.61 -4.98 4.44
C GLY A 794 26.43 -3.46 4.28
N LEU A 795 26.70 -2.65 5.31
CA LEU A 795 26.56 -1.20 5.22
C LEU A 795 27.57 -0.52 4.29
N GLN A 796 28.62 -1.23 3.87
CA GLN A 796 29.53 -0.76 2.82
C GLN A 796 28.88 -0.72 1.43
N PHE A 797 27.69 -1.31 1.25
CA PHE A 797 26.97 -1.41 -0.01
C PHE A 797 25.67 -0.57 -0.02
N GLN A 798 25.72 0.68 0.47
CA GLN A 798 24.53 1.53 0.59
C GLN A 798 23.85 1.82 -0.75
N ALA A 799 24.59 2.01 -1.84
CA ALA A 799 24.01 2.26 -3.15
C ALA A 799 23.13 1.08 -3.61
N ILE A 800 23.61 -0.15 -3.41
CA ILE A 800 22.84 -1.36 -3.73
C ILE A 800 21.67 -1.51 -2.76
N HIS A 801 21.91 -1.24 -1.48
CA HIS A 801 20.88 -1.35 -0.45
C HIS A 801 19.70 -0.41 -0.72
N HIS A 802 19.94 0.82 -1.16
CA HIS A 802 18.88 1.77 -1.53
C HIS A 802 18.12 1.38 -2.80
N LEU A 803 18.78 0.71 -3.76
CA LEU A 803 18.10 0.17 -4.95
C LEU A 803 17.29 -1.09 -4.63
N TYR A 804 17.86 -1.99 -3.81
CA TYR A 804 17.34 -3.33 -3.54
C TYR A 804 17.33 -3.67 -2.04
N PRO A 805 16.54 -2.97 -1.22
CA PRO A 805 16.59 -3.04 0.25
C PRO A 805 16.22 -4.41 0.81
N ARG A 806 15.34 -5.15 0.13
CA ARG A 806 14.92 -6.51 0.52
C ARG A 806 15.97 -7.59 0.19
N MET A 807 17.09 -7.23 -0.43
CA MET A 807 18.13 -8.19 -0.76
C MET A 807 18.88 -8.63 0.51
N PRO A 808 19.02 -9.94 0.78
CA PRO A 808 19.85 -10.44 1.86
C PRO A 808 21.29 -9.92 1.76
N ARG A 809 21.84 -9.41 2.86
CA ARG A 809 23.12 -8.67 2.85
C ARG A 809 24.33 -9.43 2.27
N HIS A 810 24.34 -10.76 2.37
CA HIS A 810 25.42 -11.60 1.85
C HIS A 810 25.47 -11.65 0.30
N ASN A 811 24.40 -11.20 -0.37
CA ASN A 811 24.32 -11.10 -1.83
C ASN A 811 24.69 -9.70 -2.36
N LEU A 812 24.75 -8.67 -1.50
CA LEU A 812 25.00 -7.28 -1.91
C LEU A 812 26.31 -7.10 -2.68
N ARG A 813 27.38 -7.79 -2.28
CA ARG A 813 28.67 -7.74 -2.99
C ARG A 813 28.59 -8.28 -4.42
N ARG A 814 27.73 -9.27 -4.67
CA ARG A 814 27.49 -9.79 -6.03
C ARG A 814 26.65 -8.78 -6.82
N ALA A 815 25.60 -8.25 -6.22
CA ALA A 815 24.74 -7.24 -6.83
C ALA A 815 25.49 -5.95 -7.17
N GLN A 816 26.47 -5.53 -6.36
CA GLN A 816 27.33 -4.37 -6.63
C GLN A 816 27.96 -4.43 -8.01
N LYS A 817 28.47 -5.60 -8.41
CA LYS A 817 29.08 -5.78 -9.74
C LYS A 817 28.08 -5.55 -10.86
N LEU A 818 26.86 -6.05 -10.69
CA LEU A 818 25.77 -5.89 -11.67
C LEU A 818 25.32 -4.42 -11.75
N VAL A 819 25.21 -3.73 -10.60
CA VAL A 819 24.89 -2.31 -10.55
C VAL A 819 25.99 -1.47 -11.20
N MET A 820 27.27 -1.81 -11.01
CA MET A 820 28.38 -1.13 -11.70
C MET A 820 28.31 -1.32 -13.22
N GLU A 821 27.95 -2.52 -13.72
CA GLU A 821 27.71 -2.77 -15.14
C GLU A 821 26.58 -1.89 -15.68
N PHE A 822 25.47 -1.79 -14.94
CA PHE A 822 24.34 -0.91 -15.27
C PHE A 822 24.75 0.57 -15.30
N CYS A 823 25.42 1.06 -14.25
CA CYS A 823 25.94 2.43 -14.17
C CYS A 823 26.80 2.79 -15.40
N ALA A 824 27.69 1.87 -15.80
CA ALA A 824 28.53 2.05 -16.97
C ALA A 824 27.72 2.08 -18.29
N LYS A 825 26.66 1.28 -18.39
CA LYS A 825 25.78 1.22 -19.57
C LYS A 825 24.97 2.50 -19.76
N VAL A 826 24.45 3.08 -18.69
CA VAL A 826 23.59 4.28 -18.73
C VAL A 826 24.31 5.60 -18.46
N GLY A 827 25.62 5.55 -18.20
CA GLY A 827 26.44 6.74 -17.96
C GLY A 827 26.25 7.39 -16.59
N ILE A 828 25.77 6.67 -15.59
CA ILE A 828 25.67 7.17 -14.21
C ILE A 828 27.02 6.93 -13.49
N PRO A 829 27.68 7.98 -12.95
CA PRO A 829 28.89 7.80 -12.16
C PRO A 829 28.61 7.01 -10.89
N TYR A 830 29.34 5.91 -10.71
CA TYR A 830 29.22 5.08 -9.51
C TYR A 830 30.20 5.54 -8.43
N ALA A 831 29.68 6.03 -7.30
CA ALA A 831 30.48 6.54 -6.20
C ALA A 831 31.00 5.41 -5.30
N LEU A 832 32.27 5.05 -5.49
CA LEU A 832 32.96 3.99 -4.74
C LEU A 832 34.29 4.52 -4.20
N TYR A 833 34.44 4.57 -2.88
CA TYR A 833 35.63 5.10 -2.23
C TYR A 833 36.19 4.14 -1.19
N GLY A 834 37.51 4.10 -1.02
CA GLY A 834 38.11 3.42 0.13
C GLY A 834 37.71 4.09 1.46
N PHE A 835 37.71 3.34 2.55
CA PHE A 835 37.25 3.83 3.87
C PHE A 835 37.89 5.16 4.30
N VAL A 836 39.19 5.33 4.10
CA VAL A 836 39.91 6.56 4.47
C VAL A 836 39.51 7.73 3.57
N ASP A 837 39.43 7.52 2.27
CA ASP A 837 39.11 8.59 1.33
C ASP A 837 37.65 9.02 1.45
N GLY A 838 36.72 8.10 1.67
CA GLY A 838 35.33 8.44 2.00
C GLY A 838 35.26 9.36 3.23
N ASN A 839 36.01 9.06 4.29
CA ASN A 839 36.04 9.89 5.50
C ASN A 839 36.60 11.29 5.21
N LYS A 840 37.61 11.41 4.33
CA LYS A 840 38.11 12.73 3.89
C LYS A 840 37.02 13.55 3.22
N HIS A 841 36.19 12.93 2.38
CA HIS A 841 35.08 13.64 1.71
C HIS A 841 34.03 14.11 2.71
N VAL A 842 33.63 13.28 3.68
CA VAL A 842 32.66 13.66 4.72
C VAL A 842 33.18 14.81 5.56
N ILE A 843 34.39 14.70 6.09
CA ILE A 843 35.00 15.77 6.90
C ILE A 843 35.19 17.04 6.09
N GLY A 844 35.56 16.91 4.81
CA GLY A 844 35.61 18.01 3.85
C GLY A 844 34.27 18.71 3.72
N ARG A 845 33.19 17.96 3.43
CA ARG A 845 31.84 18.51 3.30
C ARG A 845 31.37 19.24 4.56
N LEU A 846 31.57 18.64 5.73
CA LEU A 846 31.25 19.29 7.01
C LEU A 846 32.05 20.58 7.22
N ALA A 847 33.34 20.57 6.88
CA ALA A 847 34.19 21.76 6.94
C ALA A 847 33.76 22.84 5.94
N ASP A 848 33.26 22.46 4.76
CA ASP A 848 32.79 23.37 3.72
C ASP A 848 31.54 24.11 4.19
N VAL A 849 30.57 23.39 4.77
CA VAL A 849 29.36 24.01 5.35
C VAL A 849 29.71 24.93 6.52
N SER A 850 30.69 24.56 7.36
CA SER A 850 31.20 25.45 8.42
C SER A 850 31.80 26.74 7.85
N ARG A 851 32.54 26.67 6.73
CA ARG A 851 33.10 27.85 6.07
C ARG A 851 32.00 28.73 5.45
N GLN A 852 30.99 28.12 4.83
CA GLN A 852 29.83 28.85 4.31
C GLN A 852 29.08 29.58 5.43
N ALA A 853 28.91 28.95 6.60
CA ALA A 853 28.34 29.57 7.79
C ALA A 853 29.15 30.78 8.28
N ALA A 854 30.49 30.68 8.25
CA ALA A 854 31.37 31.80 8.59
C ALA A 854 31.29 32.95 7.58
N ILE A 855 31.26 32.65 6.28
CA ILE A 855 31.07 33.65 5.22
C ILE A 855 29.72 34.35 5.39
N LEU A 856 28.65 33.59 5.65
CA LEU A 856 27.32 34.13 5.89
C LEU A 856 27.31 35.13 7.07
N ALA A 857 27.99 34.78 8.17
CA ALA A 857 28.12 35.67 9.32
C ALA A 857 28.90 36.95 8.99
N GLN A 858 29.98 36.85 8.19
CA GLN A 858 30.74 38.02 7.73
C GLN A 858 29.92 38.92 6.80
N CYS A 859 29.15 38.34 5.87
CA CYS A 859 28.25 39.11 5.01
C CYS A 859 27.19 39.85 5.83
N GLN A 860 26.58 39.18 6.82
CA GLN A 860 25.61 39.81 7.71
C GLN A 860 26.23 40.96 8.52
N GLN A 861 27.46 40.79 9.00
CA GLN A 861 28.19 41.82 9.72
C GLN A 861 28.56 43.00 8.80
N ALA A 862 29.08 42.75 7.60
CA ALA A 862 29.42 43.80 6.64
C ALA A 862 28.19 44.65 6.24
N VAL A 863 27.04 44.00 6.04
CA VAL A 863 25.77 44.69 5.78
C VAL A 863 25.32 45.50 6.99
N ALA A 864 25.45 44.95 8.21
CA ALA A 864 25.12 45.67 9.44
C ALA A 864 26.03 46.90 9.67
N GLU A 865 27.30 46.80 9.27
CA GLU A 865 28.29 47.89 9.31
C GLU A 865 28.17 48.88 8.13
N GLY A 866 27.25 48.64 7.18
CA GLY A 866 27.01 49.52 6.03
C GLY A 866 28.09 49.50 4.97
N ARG A 867 28.90 48.42 4.90
CA ARG A 867 29.99 48.21 3.93
C ARG A 867 29.56 47.36 2.72
N ALA A 868 28.25 47.21 2.50
CA ALA A 868 27.65 46.35 1.48
C ALA A 868 27.91 46.83 0.05
#